data_AF-A0A3Q4I932-F1
#
_entry.id   AF-A0A3Q4I932-F1
#
_cell.length_a   1.000
_cell.length_b   1.000
_cell.length_c   1.000
_cell.angle_alpha   90.00
_cell.angle_beta   90.00
_cell.angle_gamma   90.00
#
_symmetry.space_group_name_H-M   'P 1'
#
loop_
_entity.id
_entity.type
_entity.pdbx_description
1 polymer ?
#
loop_
_entity_poly.entity_id
_entity_poly.type
_entity_poly.pdbx_seq_one_letter_code
_entity_poly.pdbx_strand_id
1 'polypeptide(L)'
;FSFFSDIKMELLIAEAKETAMLIGGVGERACLNSIFSIMAKRYRHFRRFVYDYEAETFNTVNGATDNKSGPKVSCTVEVDVPQTCSFILRTTDCSLSEVVGVDDEGNPLYRPAAGAEAFKAAMEKNTLKITVEGQTDVRLYPEDNEPVNILNIKRGIVSALMVPGMEEEKNNEMPTVHGACSTDFTINNKQDIATDVTVSRDLSRCDWFTARRQDTSPLALVSGMKTGLSKLIRSTQSCNYRFDNQKKHMTSGTCTEKHIFLPLSHENQYGISAMVKQTVTLRATAKINDRIFDHNEDNIWNLAMDVVDDKSPVQTMDAVAATMQKLNSLSETNEGEKRAGLFRQLVSEFRGLKGDILDSAIVEMTDISPSLTWQALAQCGTPECTSAMLKLLRTFHEDAVEVDAVVYALGLLPNPSQQMVKDLLAMAQYKQSKPIMYALSNAARKLYKSEGVTPEITAVYNYIASLLGADCPGDKDLTFLTLRVVGNMGDAMEATDPAIKTTLLKCMRQPATTLSVQLAAIQAFRRMSVTDEVTNHIPLLHDQYPKGAVQKRLAAYLTLMRNPEDSDIEVVMKLLTQEQNEQIRAFVSSHIYNIISSTDSETKKLGEKIMDALQDTEVSTHSDYTTKSRNYELGMAHESMAAKIQGNVIFDPSSTLPREVLLETTLNAFGYSMDIWEVCTVLLTHNYLCHFYTFNTELYSWGLILFDGT
;
A
#
# COMPACT_ATOMS: atom_id res chain seq x y z
N PHE A 1 -29.00 63.32 5.21
CA PHE A 1 -27.97 62.33 4.85
C PHE A 1 -28.07 61.01 5.63
N SER A 2 -28.66 60.96 6.84
CA SER A 2 -28.87 59.69 7.57
C SER A 2 -30.05 58.84 7.07
N PHE A 3 -31.09 59.44 6.46
CA PHE A 3 -32.25 58.68 5.98
C PHE A 3 -32.00 57.86 4.70
N PHE A 4 -30.92 58.17 3.96
CA PHE A 4 -30.55 57.46 2.73
C PHE A 4 -29.54 56.33 2.95
N SER A 5 -28.87 56.24 4.11
CA SER A 5 -27.96 55.11 4.40
C SER A 5 -28.70 53.88 4.89
N ASP A 6 -29.77 54.05 5.69
CA ASP A 6 -30.51 52.93 6.27
C ASP A 6 -31.30 52.16 5.21
N ILE A 7 -31.92 52.86 4.26
CA ILE A 7 -32.61 52.22 3.12
C ILE A 7 -31.63 51.47 2.21
N LYS A 8 -30.40 51.98 2.04
CA LYS A 8 -29.37 51.33 1.23
C LYS A 8 -28.82 50.08 1.91
N MET A 9 -28.73 50.08 3.23
CA MET A 9 -28.28 48.93 4.01
C MET A 9 -29.35 47.85 4.09
N GLU A 10 -30.64 48.22 4.22
CA GLU A 10 -31.76 47.27 4.13
C GLU A 10 -31.89 46.65 2.74
N LEU A 11 -31.67 47.42 1.65
CA LEU A 11 -31.64 46.86 0.29
C LEU A 11 -30.46 45.91 0.07
N LEU A 12 -29.27 46.22 0.60
CA LEU A 12 -28.10 45.34 0.50
C LEU A 12 -28.28 44.04 1.30
N ILE A 13 -28.96 44.08 2.45
CA ILE A 13 -29.31 42.89 3.23
C ILE A 13 -30.42 42.08 2.53
N ALA A 14 -31.36 42.74 1.86
CA ALA A 14 -32.39 42.10 1.06
C ALA A 14 -31.79 41.44 -0.19
N GLU A 15 -30.90 42.12 -0.93
CA GLU A 15 -30.17 41.55 -2.08
C GLU A 15 -29.23 40.43 -1.65
N ALA A 16 -28.55 40.53 -0.51
CA ALA A 16 -27.72 39.43 0.01
C ALA A 16 -28.57 38.21 0.43
N LYS A 17 -29.75 38.42 1.03
CA LYS A 17 -30.71 37.33 1.30
C LYS A 17 -31.29 36.73 0.03
N GLU A 18 -31.60 37.55 -0.97
CA GLU A 18 -32.14 37.11 -2.26
C GLU A 18 -31.08 36.37 -3.07
N THR A 19 -29.81 36.79 -2.99
CA THR A 19 -28.66 36.11 -3.60
C THR A 19 -28.35 34.79 -2.87
N ALA A 20 -28.41 34.72 -1.54
CA ALA A 20 -28.29 33.47 -0.79
C ALA A 20 -29.47 32.51 -1.05
N MET A 21 -30.68 33.04 -1.26
CA MET A 21 -31.88 32.28 -1.65
C MET A 21 -31.80 31.81 -3.11
N LEU A 22 -31.14 32.57 -4.00
CA LEU A 22 -30.87 32.20 -5.38
C LEU A 22 -29.75 31.16 -5.49
N ILE A 23 -28.68 31.24 -4.68
CA ILE A 23 -27.61 30.24 -4.61
C ILE A 23 -28.14 28.93 -4.00
N GLY A 24 -28.92 29.00 -2.92
CA GLY A 24 -29.68 27.85 -2.40
C GLY A 24 -30.67 27.28 -3.42
N GLY A 25 -31.27 28.15 -4.25
CA GLY A 25 -32.16 27.77 -5.35
C GLY A 25 -31.46 27.08 -6.54
N VAL A 26 -30.15 27.28 -6.75
CA VAL A 26 -29.37 26.57 -7.78
C VAL A 26 -29.05 25.14 -7.31
N GLY A 27 -28.71 24.94 -6.03
CA GLY A 27 -28.56 23.62 -5.40
C GLY A 27 -29.87 22.83 -5.32
N GLU A 28 -30.98 23.49 -4.93
CA GLU A 28 -32.32 22.87 -4.94
C GLU A 28 -32.76 22.44 -6.35
N ARG A 29 -32.49 23.25 -7.39
CA ARG A 29 -32.81 22.87 -8.79
C ARG A 29 -31.93 21.75 -9.32
N ALA A 30 -30.65 21.69 -8.95
CA ALA A 30 -29.78 20.58 -9.30
C ALA A 30 -30.24 19.27 -8.63
N CYS A 31 -30.68 19.31 -7.36
CA CYS A 31 -31.14 18.11 -6.65
C CYS A 31 -32.56 17.66 -7.04
N LEU A 32 -33.47 18.57 -7.36
CA LEU A 32 -34.83 18.23 -7.84
C LEU A 32 -34.87 17.81 -9.32
N ASN A 33 -33.99 18.37 -10.18
CA ASN A 33 -33.84 17.93 -11.58
C ASN A 33 -32.95 16.69 -11.71
N SER A 34 -32.16 16.38 -10.69
CA SER A 34 -31.60 15.06 -10.48
C SER A 34 -32.75 14.11 -10.17
N ILE A 35 -33.19 13.37 -11.18
CA ILE A 35 -34.07 12.19 -11.06
C ILE A 35 -33.47 11.13 -10.09
N PHE A 36 -32.26 11.37 -9.57
CA PHE A 36 -31.29 10.43 -9.03
C PHE A 36 -31.10 10.47 -7.50
N SER A 37 -31.59 11.47 -6.74
CA SER A 37 -31.44 11.46 -5.26
C SER A 37 -32.50 10.59 -4.56
N ILE A 38 -32.14 9.33 -4.32
CA ILE A 38 -33.01 8.28 -3.74
C ILE A 38 -33.43 8.61 -2.30
N MET A 39 -32.52 9.20 -1.52
CA MET A 39 -32.77 9.68 -0.15
C MET A 39 -33.87 10.74 -0.11
N ALA A 40 -33.85 11.72 -1.02
CA ALA A 40 -34.81 12.81 -1.06
C ALA A 40 -36.26 12.34 -1.32
N LYS A 41 -36.44 11.22 -2.05
CA LYS A 41 -37.76 10.59 -2.26
C LYS A 41 -38.33 9.93 -0.99
N ARG A 42 -37.47 9.54 -0.05
CA ARG A 42 -37.82 8.74 1.14
C ARG A 42 -37.92 9.58 2.40
N TYR A 43 -37.14 10.66 2.48
CA TYR A 43 -37.11 11.59 3.59
C TYR A 43 -37.69 12.94 3.18
N ARG A 44 -38.96 13.17 3.54
CA ARG A 44 -39.64 14.42 3.21
C ARG A 44 -39.02 15.60 3.97
N HIS A 45 -38.76 16.69 3.25
CA HIS A 45 -38.29 17.96 3.82
C HIS A 45 -39.21 18.51 4.92
N PHE A 46 -38.66 19.34 5.79
CA PHE A 46 -39.30 19.90 6.99
C PHE A 46 -39.83 18.83 7.96
N ARG A 47 -39.14 17.70 8.04
CA ARG A 47 -39.42 16.66 9.04
C ARG A 47 -38.18 16.25 9.81
N ARG A 48 -38.43 15.80 11.04
CA ARG A 48 -37.52 15.02 11.87
C ARG A 48 -37.93 13.57 11.84
N PHE A 49 -36.96 12.69 11.65
CA PHE A 49 -37.13 11.24 11.81
C PHE A 49 -36.28 10.79 13.00
N VAL A 50 -36.88 10.13 13.97
CA VAL A 50 -36.19 9.63 15.15
C VAL A 50 -36.11 8.11 15.06
N TYR A 51 -34.91 7.58 15.08
CA TYR A 51 -34.62 6.15 14.99
C TYR A 51 -33.92 5.65 16.25
N ASP A 52 -34.24 4.43 16.65
CA ASP A 52 -33.42 3.64 17.56
C ASP A 52 -32.38 2.89 16.72
N TYR A 53 -31.09 3.14 16.99
CA TYR A 53 -29.96 2.53 16.29
C TYR A 53 -29.19 1.59 17.23
N GLU A 54 -28.87 0.41 16.73
CA GLU A 54 -28.05 -0.58 17.43
C GLU A 54 -27.05 -1.20 16.45
N ALA A 55 -25.79 -1.32 16.87
CA ALA A 55 -24.75 -2.01 16.13
C ALA A 55 -23.99 -2.96 17.05
N GLU A 56 -23.87 -4.22 16.64
CA GLU A 56 -23.20 -5.28 17.38
C GLU A 56 -22.13 -5.91 16.50
N THR A 57 -20.97 -6.18 17.07
CA THR A 57 -19.91 -6.95 16.38
C THR A 57 -19.59 -8.19 17.20
N PHE A 58 -19.46 -9.32 16.51
CA PHE A 58 -19.18 -10.63 17.09
C PHE A 58 -18.03 -11.29 16.36
N ASN A 59 -16.93 -11.53 17.07
CA ASN A 59 -15.88 -12.46 16.67
C ASN A 59 -16.19 -13.83 17.28
N THR A 60 -16.14 -14.87 16.46
CA THR A 60 -16.51 -16.23 16.86
C THR A 60 -15.78 -17.29 16.04
N VAL A 61 -15.71 -18.51 16.57
CA VAL A 61 -15.27 -19.70 15.84
C VAL A 61 -16.49 -20.62 15.68
N ASN A 62 -17.27 -20.35 14.63
CA ASN A 62 -18.54 -21.02 14.38
C ASN A 62 -18.34 -22.54 14.28
N GLY A 63 -19.10 -23.29 15.08
CA GLY A 63 -19.06 -24.75 15.14
C GLY A 63 -18.07 -25.34 16.17
N ALA A 64 -17.17 -24.53 16.74
CA ALA A 64 -16.22 -25.00 17.75
C ALA A 64 -16.54 -24.50 19.17
N THR A 65 -17.06 -23.28 19.30
CA THR A 65 -17.41 -22.69 20.60
C THR A 65 -18.51 -21.64 20.45
N ASP A 66 -19.36 -21.52 21.46
CA ASP A 66 -20.38 -20.48 21.55
C ASP A 66 -19.82 -19.14 22.07
N ASN A 67 -18.55 -19.12 22.48
CA ASN A 67 -17.90 -17.90 22.95
C ASN A 67 -17.87 -16.84 21.85
N LYS A 68 -18.24 -15.62 22.25
CA LYS A 68 -18.30 -14.44 21.39
C LYS A 68 -17.55 -13.30 22.05
N SER A 69 -16.94 -12.44 21.25
CA SER A 69 -16.36 -11.18 21.72
C SER A 69 -16.68 -10.04 20.76
N GLY A 70 -16.80 -8.83 21.30
CA GLY A 70 -16.94 -7.62 20.50
C GLY A 70 -17.79 -6.54 21.18
N PRO A 71 -17.82 -5.33 20.61
CA PRO A 71 -18.59 -4.22 21.13
C PRO A 71 -20.06 -4.24 20.68
N LYS A 72 -20.88 -3.53 21.46
CA LYS A 72 -22.24 -3.13 21.14
C LYS A 72 -22.39 -1.63 21.34
N VAL A 73 -22.88 -0.94 20.31
CA VAL A 73 -23.23 0.48 20.33
C VAL A 73 -24.73 0.61 20.19
N SER A 74 -25.33 1.47 21.01
CA SER A 74 -26.74 1.86 20.83
C SER A 74 -26.87 3.37 20.99
N CYS A 75 -27.70 4.00 20.16
CA CYS A 75 -27.96 5.44 20.18
C CYS A 75 -29.38 5.73 19.69
N THR A 76 -29.97 6.81 20.16
CA THR A 76 -31.09 7.48 19.48
C THR A 76 -30.52 8.37 18.39
N VAL A 77 -31.05 8.25 17.17
CA VAL A 77 -30.61 8.99 15.99
C VAL A 77 -31.73 9.89 15.49
N GLU A 78 -31.53 11.21 15.56
CA GLU A 78 -32.42 12.20 14.97
C GLU A 78 -31.88 12.64 13.62
N VAL A 79 -32.71 12.55 12.58
CA VAL A 79 -32.42 13.03 11.22
C VAL A 79 -33.38 14.17 10.90
N ASP A 80 -32.85 15.39 10.91
CA ASP A 80 -33.57 16.59 10.47
C ASP A 80 -33.33 16.83 8.98
N VAL A 81 -34.40 17.15 8.26
CA VAL A 81 -34.38 17.45 6.82
C VAL A 81 -34.74 18.93 6.61
N PRO A 82 -33.83 19.88 6.90
CA PRO A 82 -34.12 21.31 6.78
C PRO A 82 -34.43 21.72 5.35
N GLN A 83 -33.80 21.07 4.36
CA GLN A 83 -33.98 21.33 2.93
C GLN A 83 -33.93 19.99 2.18
N THR A 84 -34.39 19.96 0.93
CA THR A 84 -34.33 18.73 0.12
C THR A 84 -32.87 18.34 -0.10
N CYS A 85 -32.52 17.06 0.11
CA CYS A 85 -31.14 16.53 -0.01
C CYS A 85 -30.13 17.01 1.03
N SER A 86 -30.54 17.83 2.01
CA SER A 86 -29.70 18.30 3.11
C SER A 86 -30.21 17.70 4.42
N PHE A 87 -29.33 17.04 5.16
CA PHE A 87 -29.67 16.31 6.37
C PHE A 87 -28.78 16.74 7.53
N ILE A 88 -29.36 16.84 8.71
CA ILE A 88 -28.63 17.07 9.96
C ILE A 88 -28.86 15.85 10.85
N LEU A 89 -27.79 15.10 11.08
CA LEU A 89 -27.76 13.92 11.94
C LEU A 89 -27.35 14.34 13.35
N ARG A 90 -28.15 13.95 14.34
CA ARG A 90 -27.85 14.11 15.76
C ARG A 90 -27.99 12.77 16.47
N THR A 91 -27.03 12.47 17.31
CA THR A 91 -27.02 11.25 18.13
C THR A 91 -27.18 11.61 19.59
N THR A 92 -28.10 10.95 20.29
CA THR A 92 -28.38 11.13 21.72
C THR A 92 -28.57 9.77 22.39
N ASP A 93 -28.52 9.73 23.71
CA ASP A 93 -28.69 8.51 24.51
C ASP A 93 -27.76 7.38 24.05
N CYS A 94 -26.52 7.72 23.71
CA CYS A 94 -25.55 6.76 23.23
C CYS A 94 -24.97 5.91 24.37
N SER A 95 -24.73 4.63 24.11
CA SER A 95 -24.06 3.72 25.02
C SER A 95 -23.07 2.81 24.28
N LEU A 96 -22.00 2.45 24.97
CA LEU A 96 -20.98 1.51 24.50
C LEU A 96 -20.82 0.39 25.52
N SER A 97 -21.06 -0.83 25.07
CA SER A 97 -20.95 -2.05 25.87
C SER A 97 -20.04 -3.06 25.17
N GLU A 98 -19.52 -4.01 25.91
CA GLU A 98 -18.70 -5.11 25.40
C GLU A 98 -19.23 -6.46 25.89
N VAL A 99 -19.06 -7.50 25.07
CA VAL A 99 -19.42 -8.87 25.44
C VAL A 99 -18.43 -9.41 26.48
N VAL A 100 -18.94 -9.95 27.58
CA VAL A 100 -18.15 -10.57 28.67
C VAL A 100 -18.26 -12.07 28.74
N GLY A 101 -19.24 -12.64 28.04
CA GLY A 101 -19.55 -14.06 28.06
C GLY A 101 -20.84 -14.32 27.30
N VAL A 102 -21.31 -15.54 27.40
CA VAL A 102 -22.59 -15.97 26.86
C VAL A 102 -23.44 -16.60 27.96
N ASP A 103 -24.75 -16.47 27.88
CA ASP A 103 -25.68 -17.18 28.75
C ASP A 103 -25.85 -18.65 28.32
N ASP A 104 -26.67 -19.41 29.07
CA ASP A 104 -26.94 -20.83 28.82
C ASP A 104 -27.62 -21.10 27.45
N GLU A 105 -28.17 -20.05 26.84
CA GLU A 105 -28.85 -20.08 25.54
C GLU A 105 -27.92 -19.60 24.40
N GLY A 106 -26.69 -19.23 24.72
CA GLY A 106 -25.67 -18.76 23.77
C GLY A 106 -25.82 -17.28 23.38
N ASN A 107 -26.64 -16.49 24.09
CA ASN A 107 -26.77 -15.06 23.86
C ASN A 107 -25.64 -14.29 24.55
N PRO A 108 -25.13 -13.23 23.92
CA PRO A 108 -24.06 -12.42 24.50
C PRO A 108 -24.53 -11.65 25.75
N LEU A 109 -23.73 -11.74 26.81
CA LEU A 109 -23.88 -10.93 28.02
C LEU A 109 -23.01 -9.68 27.92
N TYR A 110 -23.58 -8.52 28.23
CA TYR A 110 -22.93 -7.21 28.05
C TYR A 110 -22.60 -6.53 29.37
N ARG A 111 -21.49 -5.78 29.38
CA ARG A 111 -21.20 -4.76 30.41
C ARG A 111 -20.80 -3.44 29.74
N PRO A 112 -20.89 -2.28 30.44
CA PRO A 112 -20.32 -1.03 29.94
C PRO A 112 -18.83 -1.19 29.63
N ALA A 113 -18.40 -0.74 28.45
CA ALA A 113 -17.01 -0.82 28.03
C ALA A 113 -16.15 0.22 28.78
N ALA A 114 -14.83 -0.02 28.85
CA ALA A 114 -13.90 1.00 29.30
C ALA A 114 -14.00 2.25 28.40
N GLY A 115 -14.17 3.43 29.01
CA GLY A 115 -14.33 4.69 28.28
C GLY A 115 -15.73 4.96 27.71
N ALA A 116 -16.76 4.19 28.09
CA ALA A 116 -18.13 4.37 27.61
C ALA A 116 -18.67 5.80 27.77
N GLU A 117 -18.35 6.49 28.88
CA GLU A 117 -18.77 7.88 29.10
C GLU A 117 -18.08 8.86 28.14
N ALA A 118 -16.79 8.67 27.86
CA ALA A 118 -16.06 9.50 26.90
C ALA A 118 -16.58 9.27 25.48
N PHE A 119 -16.90 8.02 25.13
CA PHE A 119 -17.55 7.68 23.87
C PHE A 119 -18.91 8.36 23.73
N LYS A 120 -19.76 8.26 24.76
CA LYS A 120 -21.09 8.90 24.80
C LYS A 120 -20.95 10.40 24.59
N ALA A 121 -20.11 11.06 25.39
CA ALA A 121 -19.87 12.48 25.29
C ALA A 121 -19.41 12.89 23.87
N ALA A 122 -18.50 12.13 23.24
CA ALA A 122 -18.02 12.43 21.90
C ALA A 122 -19.08 12.23 20.81
N MET A 123 -19.86 11.15 20.87
CA MET A 123 -20.98 10.92 19.94
C MET A 123 -22.03 12.03 20.03
N GLU A 124 -22.39 12.45 21.24
CA GLU A 124 -23.47 13.41 21.49
C GLU A 124 -23.05 14.88 21.33
N LYS A 125 -21.75 15.17 21.27
CA LYS A 125 -21.21 16.54 21.25
C LYS A 125 -21.60 17.33 20.00
N ASN A 126 -21.38 16.75 18.82
CA ASN A 126 -21.49 17.47 17.55
C ASN A 126 -22.54 16.82 16.64
N THR A 127 -23.32 17.65 15.93
CA THR A 127 -24.17 17.21 14.83
C THR A 127 -23.35 16.98 13.57
N LEU A 128 -23.77 16.04 12.72
CA LEU A 128 -23.16 15.81 11.41
C LEU A 128 -24.09 16.32 10.31
N LYS A 129 -23.62 17.24 9.46
CA LYS A 129 -24.35 17.74 8.31
C LYS A 129 -24.00 16.91 7.08
N ILE A 130 -24.99 16.64 6.24
CA ILE A 130 -24.87 15.70 5.13
C ILE A 130 -25.59 16.29 3.92
N THR A 131 -24.96 16.23 2.76
CA THR A 131 -25.63 16.45 1.48
C THR A 131 -25.54 15.19 0.63
N VAL A 132 -26.61 14.93 -0.13
CA VAL A 132 -26.69 13.78 -1.03
C VAL A 132 -27.00 14.29 -2.43
N GLU A 133 -25.99 14.30 -3.28
CA GLU A 133 -26.07 14.71 -4.68
C GLU A 133 -26.04 13.46 -5.57
N GLY A 134 -26.92 13.36 -6.56
CA GLY A 134 -27.01 12.16 -7.40
C GLY A 134 -27.29 10.87 -6.60
N GLN A 135 -26.68 9.75 -7.02
CA GLN A 135 -26.92 8.41 -6.45
C GLN A 135 -25.88 7.97 -5.42
N THR A 136 -24.60 8.26 -5.65
CA THR A 136 -23.47 7.76 -4.85
C THR A 136 -22.67 8.89 -4.17
N ASP A 137 -22.91 10.15 -4.52
CA ASP A 137 -22.16 11.28 -3.96
C ASP A 137 -22.80 11.75 -2.65
N VAL A 138 -22.22 11.26 -1.55
CA VAL A 138 -22.62 11.61 -0.18
C VAL A 138 -21.48 12.39 0.46
N ARG A 139 -21.71 13.68 0.68
CA ARG A 139 -20.76 14.59 1.31
C ARG A 139 -21.13 14.84 2.76
N LEU A 140 -20.12 14.81 3.61
CA LEU A 140 -20.22 14.98 5.05
C LEU A 140 -19.49 16.26 5.45
N TYR A 141 -20.08 17.00 6.37
CA TYR A 141 -19.52 18.22 6.92
C TYR A 141 -19.47 18.07 8.45
N PRO A 142 -18.40 17.44 8.98
CA PRO A 142 -18.19 17.35 10.42
C PRO A 142 -17.76 18.70 11.00
N GLU A 143 -17.84 18.83 12.32
CA GLU A 143 -17.23 19.95 13.05
C GLU A 143 -15.71 19.72 13.18
N ASP A 144 -14.90 20.78 13.20
CA ASP A 144 -13.42 20.72 13.08
C ASP A 144 -12.70 19.81 14.09
N ASN A 145 -13.32 19.54 15.24
CA ASN A 145 -12.75 18.73 16.32
C ASN A 145 -13.45 17.36 16.51
N GLU A 146 -14.17 16.87 15.49
CA GLU A 146 -14.77 15.54 15.51
C GLU A 146 -13.68 14.46 15.38
N PRO A 147 -13.50 13.54 16.36
CA PRO A 147 -12.54 12.45 16.21
C PRO A 147 -12.91 11.51 15.06
N VAL A 148 -11.94 11.10 14.25
CA VAL A 148 -12.17 10.27 13.05
C VAL A 148 -12.88 8.94 13.37
N ASN A 149 -12.58 8.32 14.52
CA ASN A 149 -13.25 7.11 14.97
C ASN A 149 -14.74 7.34 15.27
N ILE A 150 -15.11 8.50 15.81
CA ILE A 150 -16.50 8.90 16.07
C ILE A 150 -17.21 9.21 14.74
N LEU A 151 -16.55 9.94 13.84
CA LEU A 151 -17.05 10.20 12.50
C LEU A 151 -17.30 8.91 11.72
N ASN A 152 -16.41 7.91 11.82
CA ASN A 152 -16.58 6.59 11.21
C ASN A 152 -17.81 5.83 11.73
N ILE A 153 -18.14 5.96 13.01
CA ILE A 153 -19.37 5.38 13.57
C ILE A 153 -20.60 6.12 13.03
N LYS A 154 -20.56 7.45 12.94
CA LYS A 154 -21.63 8.25 12.31
C LYS A 154 -21.79 7.91 10.82
N ARG A 155 -20.70 7.71 10.07
CA ARG A 155 -20.71 7.18 8.68
C ARG A 155 -21.43 5.85 8.59
N GLY A 156 -21.21 4.94 9.55
CA GLY A 156 -21.94 3.68 9.67
C GLY A 156 -23.45 3.88 9.80
N ILE A 157 -23.89 4.83 10.64
CA ILE A 157 -25.30 5.19 10.78
C ILE A 157 -25.85 5.74 9.46
N VAL A 158 -25.13 6.67 8.82
CA VAL A 158 -25.53 7.25 7.52
C VAL A 158 -25.67 6.16 6.46
N SER A 159 -24.71 5.25 6.35
CA SER A 159 -24.74 4.11 5.43
C SER A 159 -25.92 3.17 5.69
N ALA A 160 -26.31 2.97 6.95
CA ALA A 160 -27.49 2.16 7.29
C ALA A 160 -28.82 2.86 6.97
N LEU A 161 -28.83 4.19 6.91
CA LEU A 161 -29.97 5.01 6.49
C LEU A 161 -30.05 5.19 4.96
N MET A 162 -28.98 4.87 4.22
CA MET A 162 -28.97 4.85 2.75
C MET A 162 -29.83 3.70 2.25
N VAL A 163 -30.84 4.03 1.44
CA VAL A 163 -31.86 3.08 0.96
C VAL A 163 -31.81 2.94 -0.56
N PRO A 164 -32.22 1.79 -1.11
CA PRO A 164 -32.13 1.52 -2.54
C PRO A 164 -33.16 2.30 -3.38
N GLY A 165 -32.74 2.67 -4.59
CA GLY A 165 -33.58 3.32 -5.61
C GLY A 165 -34.35 2.26 -6.39
N MET A 166 -35.67 2.20 -6.23
CA MET A 166 -36.48 1.07 -6.71
C MET A 166 -37.07 1.26 -8.12
N GLU A 167 -36.72 2.34 -8.84
CA GLU A 167 -37.43 2.77 -10.05
C GLU A 167 -36.72 2.46 -11.38
N GLU A 168 -35.47 1.98 -11.40
CA GLU A 168 -34.77 1.64 -12.65
C GLU A 168 -33.99 0.31 -12.57
N GLU A 169 -34.29 -0.62 -13.49
CA GLU A 169 -33.67 -1.95 -13.65
C GLU A 169 -32.16 -1.93 -14.01
N LYS A 170 -31.48 -0.77 -13.90
CA LYS A 170 -30.11 -0.57 -14.40
C LYS A 170 -29.10 -0.11 -13.37
N ASN A 171 -29.48 0.17 -12.13
CA ASN A 171 -28.55 0.76 -11.19
C ASN A 171 -28.21 -0.16 -10.02
N ASN A 172 -27.02 -0.77 -10.11
CA ASN A 172 -26.52 -1.71 -9.13
C ASN A 172 -25.54 -1.09 -8.13
N GLU A 173 -25.32 0.23 -8.11
CA GLU A 173 -24.34 0.84 -7.19
C GLU A 173 -25.00 1.63 -6.06
N MET A 174 -24.48 1.43 -4.84
CA MET A 174 -24.92 2.16 -3.64
C MET A 174 -23.71 2.71 -2.86
N PRO A 175 -23.83 3.94 -2.31
CA PRO A 175 -22.80 4.49 -1.44
C PRO A 175 -22.86 3.82 -0.07
N THR A 176 -21.69 3.42 0.44
CA THR A 176 -21.53 2.78 1.75
C THR A 176 -20.29 3.30 2.48
N VAL A 177 -20.08 2.85 3.72
CA VAL A 177 -18.79 3.06 4.43
C VAL A 177 -17.59 2.40 3.74
N HIS A 178 -17.84 1.44 2.84
CA HIS A 178 -16.83 0.77 2.02
C HIS A 178 -16.72 1.38 0.62
N GLY A 179 -17.28 2.58 0.41
CA GLY A 179 -17.32 3.29 -0.87
C GLY A 179 -18.51 2.89 -1.74
N ALA A 180 -18.39 3.04 -3.05
CA ALA A 180 -19.39 2.61 -4.02
C ALA A 180 -19.35 1.08 -4.19
N CYS A 181 -20.45 0.42 -3.85
CA CYS A 181 -20.56 -1.03 -3.89
C CYS A 181 -21.60 -1.51 -4.90
N SER A 182 -21.19 -2.46 -5.75
CA SER A 182 -22.12 -3.24 -6.56
C SER A 182 -23.04 -4.07 -5.65
N THR A 183 -24.35 -3.94 -5.87
CA THR A 183 -25.43 -4.34 -4.98
C THR A 183 -26.50 -5.07 -5.79
N ASP A 184 -26.83 -6.28 -5.34
CA ASP A 184 -27.92 -7.08 -5.88
C ASP A 184 -29.20 -6.82 -5.08
N PHE A 185 -30.31 -6.59 -5.78
CA PHE A 185 -31.61 -6.24 -5.17
C PHE A 185 -32.61 -7.37 -5.29
N THR A 186 -33.32 -7.65 -4.19
CA THR A 186 -34.45 -8.59 -4.14
C THR A 186 -35.64 -7.91 -3.47
N ILE A 187 -36.76 -7.79 -4.17
CA ILE A 187 -38.01 -7.30 -3.59
C ILE A 187 -38.74 -8.48 -2.97
N ASN A 188 -38.84 -8.51 -1.63
CA ASN A 188 -39.51 -9.58 -0.91
C ASN A 188 -41.03 -9.37 -0.85
N ASN A 189 -41.46 -8.11 -0.73
CA ASN A 189 -42.88 -7.76 -0.68
C ASN A 189 -43.13 -6.40 -1.36
N LYS A 190 -44.24 -6.32 -2.10
CA LYS A 190 -44.64 -5.13 -2.85
C LYS A 190 -46.13 -4.89 -2.68
N GLN A 191 -46.46 -3.66 -2.30
CA GLN A 191 -47.81 -3.10 -2.30
C GLN A 191 -47.85 -1.97 -3.34
N ASP A 192 -48.19 -0.73 -2.93
CA ASP A 192 -48.11 0.44 -3.82
C ASP A 192 -46.64 0.78 -4.13
N ILE A 193 -45.75 0.48 -3.18
CA ILE A 193 -44.29 0.49 -3.33
C ILE A 193 -43.71 -0.86 -2.89
N ALA A 194 -42.43 -1.14 -3.17
CA ALA A 194 -41.76 -2.25 -2.50
C ALA A 194 -41.60 -1.92 -1.01
N THR A 195 -42.28 -2.67 -0.16
CA THR A 195 -42.34 -2.44 1.29
C THR A 195 -41.31 -3.26 2.05
N ASP A 196 -40.76 -4.31 1.43
CA ASP A 196 -39.70 -5.15 1.99
C ASP A 196 -38.68 -5.47 0.89
N VAL A 197 -37.43 -5.02 1.07
CA VAL A 197 -36.36 -5.15 0.09
C VAL A 197 -35.10 -5.68 0.77
N THR A 198 -34.55 -6.75 0.23
CA THR A 198 -33.22 -7.27 0.61
C THR A 198 -32.20 -6.83 -0.42
N VAL A 199 -31.04 -6.40 0.06
CA VAL A 199 -29.88 -6.06 -0.76
C VAL A 199 -28.71 -6.92 -0.34
N SER A 200 -27.94 -7.44 -1.30
CA SER A 200 -26.75 -8.26 -1.05
C SER A 200 -25.54 -7.69 -1.77
N ARG A 201 -24.37 -7.79 -1.14
CA ARG A 201 -23.11 -7.23 -1.64
C ARG A 201 -21.96 -8.19 -1.37
N ASP A 202 -21.09 -8.34 -2.37
CA ASP A 202 -19.74 -8.83 -2.19
C ASP A 202 -18.82 -7.63 -1.94
N LEU A 203 -18.29 -7.52 -0.73
CA LEU A 203 -17.51 -6.35 -0.33
C LEU A 203 -16.19 -6.25 -1.08
N SER A 204 -15.68 -7.36 -1.62
CA SER A 204 -14.47 -7.35 -2.46
C SER A 204 -14.64 -6.56 -3.76
N ARG A 205 -15.89 -6.25 -4.15
CA ARG A 205 -16.25 -5.50 -5.35
C ARG A 205 -16.49 -4.01 -5.07
N CYS A 206 -16.35 -3.55 -3.83
CA CYS A 206 -16.45 -2.13 -3.49
C CYS A 206 -15.13 -1.41 -3.76
N ASP A 207 -15.19 -0.16 -4.21
CA ASP A 207 -14.01 0.63 -4.58
C ASP A 207 -13.14 1.09 -3.39
N TRP A 208 -13.70 1.15 -2.18
CA TRP A 208 -13.01 1.54 -0.95
C TRP A 208 -12.91 0.41 0.09
N PHE A 209 -13.11 -0.84 -0.33
CA PHE A 209 -12.90 -2.01 0.53
C PHE A 209 -11.49 -2.56 0.37
N THR A 210 -10.60 -2.15 1.28
CA THR A 210 -9.23 -2.68 1.33
C THR A 210 -9.01 -3.47 2.61
N ALA A 211 -8.52 -4.71 2.48
CA ALA A 211 -8.09 -5.49 3.62
C ALA A 211 -7.01 -4.72 4.41
N ARG A 212 -7.34 -4.41 5.66
CA ARG A 212 -6.44 -3.68 6.56
C ARG A 212 -5.37 -4.65 7.06
N ARG A 213 -4.11 -4.21 7.07
CA ARG A 213 -3.02 -4.93 7.72
C ARG A 213 -2.96 -4.49 9.18
N GLN A 214 -2.74 -5.44 10.06
CA GLN A 214 -2.17 -5.13 11.36
C GLN A 214 -0.66 -4.94 11.18
N ASP A 215 -0.05 -4.15 12.06
CA ASP A 215 1.40 -4.06 12.14
C ASP A 215 1.96 -5.46 12.44
N THR A 216 2.72 -5.98 11.48
CA THR A 216 3.38 -7.28 11.59
C THR A 216 4.82 -7.07 11.99
N SER A 217 5.33 -7.99 12.80
CA SER A 217 6.76 -8.03 13.10
C SER A 217 7.60 -8.02 11.81
N PRO A 218 8.67 -7.21 11.72
CA PRO A 218 9.69 -7.31 10.69
C PRO A 218 10.31 -8.71 10.57
N LEU A 219 10.27 -9.50 11.65
CA LEU A 219 10.76 -10.88 11.70
C LEU A 219 9.70 -11.92 11.28
N ALA A 220 8.48 -11.48 10.93
CA ALA A 220 7.42 -12.40 10.53
C ALA A 220 7.75 -13.08 9.19
N LEU A 221 7.75 -14.41 9.21
CA LEU A 221 8.02 -15.27 8.05
C LEU A 221 7.05 -15.02 6.89
N VAL A 222 5.82 -14.63 7.22
CA VAL A 222 4.78 -14.24 6.26
C VAL A 222 4.40 -12.80 6.52
N SER A 223 5.23 -11.88 6.03
CA SER A 223 4.94 -10.45 6.01
C SER A 223 4.72 -10.02 4.55
N GLY A 224 3.53 -9.50 4.23
CA GLY A 224 3.36 -8.82 2.93
C GLY A 224 2.34 -9.37 1.94
N MET A 225 1.59 -10.44 2.21
CA MET A 225 0.55 -10.94 1.29
C MET A 225 -0.71 -10.05 1.27
N LYS A 226 -0.64 -8.82 0.72
CA LYS A 226 -1.79 -7.88 0.60
C LYS A 226 -2.93 -8.51 -0.19
N THR A 227 -2.59 -9.15 -1.30
CA THR A 227 -3.51 -9.77 -2.26
C THR A 227 -3.79 -11.24 -1.96
N GLY A 228 -2.84 -11.95 -1.34
CA GLY A 228 -3.02 -13.35 -0.98
C GLY A 228 -3.96 -13.53 0.20
N LEU A 229 -3.68 -12.87 1.33
CA LEU A 229 -4.44 -13.03 2.59
C LEU A 229 -5.82 -12.37 2.54
N SER A 230 -5.98 -11.26 1.80
CA SER A 230 -7.31 -10.66 1.59
C SER A 230 -8.26 -11.60 0.82
N LYS A 231 -7.72 -12.37 -0.14
CA LYS A 231 -8.46 -13.46 -0.80
C LYS A 231 -8.73 -14.65 0.12
N LEU A 232 -8.04 -14.75 1.26
CA LEU A 232 -8.33 -15.75 2.29
C LEU A 232 -9.49 -15.34 3.20
N ILE A 233 -10.04 -14.12 3.06
CA ILE A 233 -11.20 -13.69 3.84
C ILE A 233 -12.33 -13.34 2.88
N ARG A 234 -13.43 -14.10 2.95
CA ARG A 234 -14.64 -13.77 2.19
C ARG A 234 -15.50 -12.82 3.00
N SER A 235 -15.83 -11.67 2.41
CA SER A 235 -16.55 -10.58 3.07
C SER A 235 -17.84 -10.27 2.31
N THR A 236 -18.98 -10.48 2.95
CA THR A 236 -20.31 -10.31 2.34
C THR A 236 -21.21 -9.49 3.24
N GLN A 237 -22.08 -8.68 2.66
CA GLN A 237 -23.06 -7.90 3.39
C GLN A 237 -24.47 -8.16 2.85
N SER A 238 -25.44 -8.28 3.75
CA SER A 238 -26.86 -8.42 3.43
C SER A 238 -27.68 -7.46 4.29
N CYS A 239 -28.43 -6.56 3.67
CA CYS A 239 -29.32 -5.64 4.39
C CYS A 239 -30.78 -5.84 3.98
N ASN A 240 -31.67 -5.89 4.97
CA ASN A 240 -33.12 -5.92 4.76
C ASN A 240 -33.72 -4.58 5.19
N TYR A 241 -34.46 -3.93 4.30
CA TYR A 241 -35.12 -2.66 4.53
C TYR A 241 -36.64 -2.79 4.43
N ARG A 242 -37.34 -2.14 5.35
CA ARG A 242 -38.80 -2.04 5.35
C ARG A 242 -39.27 -0.61 5.27
N PHE A 243 -40.37 -0.40 4.56
CA PHE A 243 -40.92 0.92 4.25
C PHE A 243 -42.41 1.00 4.58
N ASP A 244 -42.85 2.17 5.04
CA ASP A 244 -44.27 2.47 5.20
C ASP A 244 -44.91 2.65 3.82
N ASN A 245 -45.99 1.90 3.54
CA ASN A 245 -46.62 1.91 2.22
C ASN A 245 -47.19 3.30 1.84
N GLN A 246 -47.75 4.04 2.80
CA GLN A 246 -48.43 5.32 2.53
C GLN A 246 -47.45 6.50 2.51
N LYS A 247 -46.59 6.59 3.53
CA LYS A 247 -45.65 7.69 3.74
C LYS A 247 -44.33 7.47 3.02
N LYS A 248 -44.05 6.25 2.55
CA LYS A 248 -42.90 5.85 1.73
C LYS A 248 -41.51 5.96 2.38
N HIS A 249 -41.43 6.43 3.63
CA HIS A 249 -40.21 6.48 4.44
C HIS A 249 -39.82 5.11 5.01
N MET A 250 -38.54 4.96 5.35
CA MET A 250 -37.99 3.74 5.96
C MET A 250 -38.48 3.59 7.40
N THR A 251 -39.07 2.44 7.71
CA THR A 251 -39.53 2.06 9.06
C THR A 251 -38.50 1.23 9.79
N SER A 252 -37.75 0.38 9.10
CA SER A 252 -36.64 -0.36 9.70
C SER A 252 -35.59 -0.77 8.66
N GLY A 253 -34.35 -0.92 9.10
CA GLY A 253 -33.25 -1.49 8.34
C GLY A 253 -32.43 -2.44 9.22
N THR A 254 -32.09 -3.62 8.70
CA THR A 254 -31.21 -4.57 9.37
C THR A 254 -30.13 -5.03 8.42
N CYS A 255 -28.89 -4.66 8.68
CA CYS A 255 -27.71 -5.07 7.93
C CYS A 255 -26.92 -6.13 8.70
N THR A 256 -26.47 -7.17 7.99
CA THR A 256 -25.55 -8.17 8.51
C THR A 256 -24.36 -8.29 7.56
N GLU A 257 -23.18 -7.96 8.07
CA GLU A 257 -21.90 -8.10 7.40
C GLU A 257 -21.17 -9.30 8.01
N LYS A 258 -20.60 -10.17 7.17
CA LYS A 258 -19.92 -11.39 7.58
C LYS A 258 -18.57 -11.50 6.89
N HIS A 259 -17.53 -11.66 7.69
CA HIS A 259 -16.17 -11.95 7.26
C HIS A 259 -15.81 -13.36 7.72
N ILE A 260 -15.41 -14.23 6.79
CA ILE A 260 -15.04 -15.62 7.09
C ILE A 260 -13.62 -15.85 6.61
N PHE A 261 -12.76 -16.29 7.51
CA PHE A 261 -11.44 -16.78 7.15
C PHE A 261 -11.59 -18.14 6.47
N LEU A 262 -11.33 -18.18 5.16
CA LEU A 262 -11.51 -19.33 4.28
C LEU A 262 -10.58 -20.51 4.59
N PRO A 263 -9.28 -20.30 4.91
CA PRO A 263 -8.41 -21.40 5.31
C PRO A 263 -8.99 -22.06 6.56
N LEU A 264 -9.15 -23.38 6.50
CA LEU A 264 -9.77 -24.18 7.56
C LEU A 264 -11.28 -23.94 7.75
N SER A 265 -11.94 -23.20 6.86
CA SER A 265 -13.41 -23.10 6.86
C SER A 265 -14.06 -24.34 6.25
N HIS A 266 -15.23 -24.71 6.76
CA HIS A 266 -16.08 -25.76 6.19
C HIS A 266 -17.36 -25.14 5.65
N GLU A 267 -17.73 -25.53 4.42
CA GLU A 267 -18.92 -25.05 3.69
C GLU A 267 -19.04 -23.52 3.59
N ASN A 268 -17.93 -22.81 3.81
CA ASN A 268 -17.89 -21.37 3.99
C ASN A 268 -18.91 -20.83 5.02
N GLN A 269 -19.16 -21.59 6.08
CA GLN A 269 -20.06 -21.22 7.18
C GLN A 269 -19.40 -21.38 8.54
N TYR A 270 -18.65 -22.48 8.71
CA TYR A 270 -17.97 -22.86 9.93
C TYR A 270 -16.50 -22.45 9.89
N GLY A 271 -15.97 -22.00 11.03
CA GLY A 271 -14.61 -21.49 11.15
C GLY A 271 -14.53 -20.11 11.80
N ILE A 272 -13.34 -19.50 11.72
CA ILE A 272 -13.07 -18.18 12.29
C ILE A 272 -13.86 -17.14 11.48
N SER A 273 -14.72 -16.39 12.16
CA SER A 273 -15.55 -15.37 11.53
C SER A 273 -15.76 -14.14 12.40
N ALA A 274 -15.93 -13.01 11.74
CA ALA A 274 -16.42 -11.77 12.34
C ALA A 274 -17.77 -11.43 11.70
N MET A 275 -18.74 -11.06 12.52
CA MET A 275 -20.07 -10.64 12.07
C MET A 275 -20.39 -9.28 12.65
N VAL A 276 -20.85 -8.35 11.80
CA VAL A 276 -21.38 -7.05 12.22
C VAL A 276 -22.87 -7.03 11.92
N LYS A 277 -23.69 -6.70 12.92
CA LYS A 277 -25.13 -6.56 12.78
C LYS A 277 -25.52 -5.13 13.13
N GLN A 278 -26.17 -4.44 12.21
CA GLN A 278 -26.71 -3.09 12.43
C GLN A 278 -28.22 -3.12 12.29
N THR A 279 -28.91 -2.46 13.20
CA THR A 279 -30.36 -2.33 13.21
C THR A 279 -30.74 -0.87 13.39
N VAL A 280 -31.66 -0.38 12.56
CA VAL A 280 -32.21 0.98 12.61
C VAL A 280 -33.71 0.86 12.58
N THR A 281 -34.41 1.35 13.60
CA THR A 281 -35.88 1.22 13.71
C THR A 281 -36.50 2.58 13.95
N LEU A 282 -37.48 2.96 13.12
CA LEU A 282 -38.15 4.25 13.25
C LEU A 282 -39.03 4.25 14.50
N ARG A 283 -38.76 5.22 15.39
CA ARG A 283 -39.51 5.45 16.62
C ARG A 283 -40.60 6.50 16.43
N ALA A 284 -40.26 7.63 15.79
CA ALA A 284 -41.20 8.74 15.61
C ALA A 284 -40.86 9.62 14.40
N THR A 285 -41.85 10.38 13.95
CA THR A 285 -41.65 11.47 12.99
C THR A 285 -42.31 12.75 13.48
N ALA A 286 -41.61 13.89 13.39
CA ALA A 286 -42.14 15.20 13.73
C ALA A 286 -41.98 16.19 12.56
N LYS A 287 -42.72 17.30 12.59
CA LYS A 287 -42.50 18.43 11.68
C LYS A 287 -41.46 19.37 12.29
N ILE A 288 -40.58 19.92 11.48
CA ILE A 288 -39.62 20.94 11.90
C ILE A 288 -39.89 22.24 11.13
N ASN A 289 -39.63 23.37 11.80
CA ASN A 289 -39.72 24.71 11.20
C ASN A 289 -38.35 25.29 10.86
N ASP A 290 -37.29 24.71 11.41
CA ASP A 290 -35.92 25.12 11.13
C ASP A 290 -35.52 24.73 9.70
N ARG A 291 -35.00 25.71 8.96
CA ARG A 291 -34.58 25.58 7.56
C ARG A 291 -33.09 25.90 7.38
N ILE A 292 -32.41 26.18 8.48
CA ILE A 292 -31.00 26.58 8.49
C ILE A 292 -30.16 25.34 8.21
N PHE A 293 -29.32 25.44 7.17
CA PHE A 293 -28.33 24.44 6.82
C PHE A 293 -27.00 25.14 6.52
N ASP A 294 -26.41 25.71 7.56
CA ASP A 294 -25.11 26.37 7.50
C ASP A 294 -24.00 25.33 7.64
N HIS A 295 -23.09 25.25 6.67
CA HIS A 295 -22.01 24.26 6.65
C HIS A 295 -20.72 24.88 6.11
N ASN A 296 -19.59 24.37 6.57
CA ASN A 296 -18.28 24.80 6.11
C ASN A 296 -17.91 24.05 4.83
N GLU A 297 -17.95 24.73 3.68
CA GLU A 297 -17.55 24.14 2.38
C GLU A 297 -16.06 23.77 2.33
N ASP A 298 -15.22 24.32 3.21
CA ASP A 298 -13.80 23.97 3.27
C ASP A 298 -13.54 22.65 4.02
N ASN A 299 -14.54 22.11 4.74
CA ASN A 299 -14.42 20.89 5.55
C ASN A 299 -15.30 19.75 5.01
N ILE A 300 -15.07 19.36 3.75
CA ILE A 300 -15.81 18.30 3.05
C ILE A 300 -15.13 16.94 3.25
N TRP A 301 -15.92 15.95 3.68
CA TRP A 301 -15.51 14.56 3.84
C TRP A 301 -16.45 13.62 3.08
N ASN A 302 -15.95 12.43 2.72
CA ASN A 302 -16.74 11.40 2.03
C ASN A 302 -17.38 10.42 3.03
N LEU A 303 -18.40 9.68 2.56
CA LEU A 303 -19.04 8.62 3.35
C LEU A 303 -18.13 7.44 3.67
N ALA A 304 -17.18 7.14 2.77
CA ALA A 304 -16.25 6.04 2.95
C ALA A 304 -15.40 6.22 4.22
N MET A 305 -15.09 5.11 4.88
CA MET A 305 -14.38 5.11 6.16
C MET A 305 -12.91 5.48 6.00
N ASP A 306 -12.43 6.35 6.88
CA ASP A 306 -11.01 6.69 6.98
C ASP A 306 -10.25 5.77 7.93
N VAL A 307 -8.95 5.63 7.67
CA VAL A 307 -8.05 4.90 8.59
C VAL A 307 -7.85 5.73 9.85
N VAL A 308 -7.99 5.08 11.00
CA VAL A 308 -7.67 5.66 12.30
C VAL A 308 -6.35 5.05 12.75
N ASP A 309 -5.42 5.88 13.21
CA ASP A 309 -4.20 5.40 13.83
C ASP A 309 -4.54 4.62 15.10
N ASP A 310 -4.09 3.37 15.18
CA ASP A 310 -4.28 2.50 16.35
C ASP A 310 -3.29 2.86 17.48
N LYS A 311 -3.38 4.12 17.94
CA LYS A 311 -2.56 4.67 19.01
C LYS A 311 -3.36 4.69 20.31
N SER A 312 -2.66 4.43 21.41
CA SER A 312 -3.25 4.49 22.75
C SER A 312 -3.78 5.91 23.02
N PRO A 313 -4.97 6.07 23.61
CA PRO A 313 -5.40 7.39 24.08
C PRO A 313 -4.47 7.91 25.19
N VAL A 314 -3.84 7.02 25.94
CA VAL A 314 -2.85 7.34 26.98
C VAL A 314 -1.46 7.24 26.38
N GLN A 315 -0.80 8.38 26.22
CA GLN A 315 0.53 8.50 25.62
C GLN A 315 1.58 8.71 26.72
N THR A 316 1.71 7.74 27.62
CA THR A 316 2.72 7.74 28.71
C THR A 316 3.56 6.47 28.68
N MET A 317 4.75 6.53 29.28
CA MET A 317 5.68 5.40 29.37
C MET A 317 5.38 4.46 30.53
N ASP A 318 4.46 4.80 31.43
CA ASP A 318 4.25 4.10 32.70
C ASP A 318 3.88 2.62 32.51
N ALA A 319 2.98 2.34 31.57
CA ALA A 319 2.55 0.97 31.25
C ALA A 319 3.72 0.15 30.69
N VAL A 320 4.45 0.75 29.75
CA VAL A 320 5.65 0.14 29.12
C VAL A 320 6.70 -0.17 30.17
N ALA A 321 7.05 0.80 31.02
CA ALA A 321 8.05 0.65 32.07
C ALA A 321 7.65 -0.43 33.07
N ALA A 322 6.39 -0.45 33.51
CA ALA A 322 5.88 -1.48 34.43
C ALA A 322 5.96 -2.89 33.81
N THR A 323 5.52 -3.05 32.55
CA THR A 323 5.57 -4.32 31.85
C THR A 323 7.02 -4.79 31.65
N MET A 324 7.92 -3.87 31.29
CA MET A 324 9.34 -4.14 31.10
C MET A 324 10.04 -4.59 32.39
N GLN A 325 9.81 -3.88 33.51
CA GLN A 325 10.36 -4.26 34.82
C GLN A 325 9.90 -5.65 35.24
N LYS A 326 8.61 -5.96 35.01
CA LYS A 326 8.06 -7.29 35.31
C LYS A 326 8.65 -8.39 34.44
N LEU A 327 8.92 -8.11 33.16
CA LEU A 327 9.59 -9.05 32.26
C LEU A 327 11.05 -9.30 32.65
N ASN A 328 11.75 -8.25 33.06
CA ASN A 328 13.16 -8.31 33.43
C ASN A 328 13.37 -9.11 34.73
N SER A 329 12.49 -8.94 35.73
CA SER A 329 12.55 -9.68 37.00
C SER A 329 11.95 -11.08 36.94
N LEU A 330 11.25 -11.45 35.85
CA LEU A 330 10.51 -12.72 35.79
C LEU A 330 11.41 -13.96 35.92
N SER A 331 12.67 -13.89 35.49
CA SER A 331 13.66 -14.97 35.66
C SER A 331 13.96 -15.30 37.12
N GLU A 332 13.66 -14.39 38.04
CA GLU A 332 13.84 -14.55 39.48
C GLU A 332 12.59 -15.13 40.16
N THR A 333 11.54 -15.43 39.38
CA THR A 333 10.25 -15.93 39.85
C THR A 333 9.94 -17.33 39.31
N ASN A 334 8.96 -18.00 39.90
CA ASN A 334 8.41 -19.25 39.37
C ASN A 334 7.31 -19.02 38.30
N GLU A 335 7.09 -17.78 37.86
CA GLU A 335 6.00 -17.41 36.92
C GLU A 335 6.49 -17.30 35.47
N GLY A 336 7.48 -18.11 35.08
CA GLY A 336 8.11 -18.06 33.76
C GLY A 336 7.12 -18.24 32.60
N GLU A 337 6.00 -18.94 32.82
CA GLU A 337 4.92 -19.13 31.86
C GLU A 337 4.25 -17.82 31.43
N LYS A 338 4.32 -16.76 32.25
CA LYS A 338 3.76 -15.44 31.92
C LYS A 338 4.60 -14.65 30.92
N ARG A 339 5.84 -15.06 30.66
CA ARG A 339 6.81 -14.33 29.81
C ARG A 339 6.24 -13.98 28.45
N ALA A 340 5.65 -14.95 27.76
CA ALA A 340 5.11 -14.76 26.42
C ALA A 340 3.93 -13.78 26.41
N GLY A 341 3.02 -13.88 27.39
CA GLY A 341 1.88 -12.98 27.52
C GLY A 341 2.30 -11.54 27.82
N LEU A 342 3.25 -11.37 28.74
CA LEU A 342 3.81 -10.06 29.09
C LEU A 342 4.61 -9.45 27.93
N PHE A 343 5.39 -10.24 27.19
CA PHE A 343 6.14 -9.74 26.04
C PHE A 343 5.21 -9.32 24.89
N ARG A 344 4.14 -10.08 24.63
CA ARG A 344 3.08 -9.64 23.70
C ARG A 344 2.44 -8.33 24.14
N GLN A 345 2.19 -8.17 25.45
CA GLN A 345 1.66 -6.92 26.01
C GLN A 345 2.64 -5.76 25.78
N LEU A 346 3.93 -5.94 26.07
CA LEU A 346 4.97 -4.92 25.84
C LEU A 346 5.00 -4.46 24.38
N VAL A 347 4.97 -5.41 23.43
CA VAL A 347 4.95 -5.11 21.99
C VAL A 347 3.68 -4.33 21.61
N SER A 348 2.53 -4.69 22.18
CA SER A 348 1.27 -3.96 21.96
C SER A 348 1.32 -2.53 22.53
N GLU A 349 1.92 -2.35 23.70
CA GLU A 349 2.10 -1.04 24.31
C GLU A 349 3.02 -0.15 23.45
N PHE A 350 4.12 -0.70 22.91
CA PHE A 350 5.01 0.01 21.98
C PHE A 350 4.27 0.49 20.72
N ARG A 351 3.45 -0.38 20.11
CA ARG A 351 2.65 -0.03 18.91
C ARG A 351 1.71 1.14 19.18
N GLY A 352 1.17 1.20 20.39
CA GLY A 352 0.26 2.25 20.83
C GLY A 352 0.90 3.61 21.07
N LEU A 353 2.23 3.72 21.15
CA LEU A 353 2.92 4.99 21.41
C LEU A 353 3.19 5.77 20.12
N LYS A 354 3.16 7.10 20.25
CA LYS A 354 3.65 8.05 19.24
C LYS A 354 5.18 8.20 19.34
N GLY A 355 5.80 8.69 18.27
CA GLY A 355 7.25 8.65 18.11
C GLY A 355 8.04 9.39 19.19
N ASP A 356 7.57 10.54 19.66
CA ASP A 356 8.20 11.35 20.72
C ASP A 356 8.18 10.65 22.08
N ILE A 357 7.05 10.04 22.43
CA ILE A 357 6.91 9.27 23.67
C ILE A 357 7.69 7.95 23.58
N LEU A 358 7.65 7.28 22.42
CA LEU A 358 8.40 6.05 22.20
C LEU A 358 9.92 6.30 22.28
N ASP A 359 10.43 7.37 21.67
CA ASP A 359 11.84 7.76 21.76
C ASP A 359 12.26 7.93 23.23
N SER A 360 11.43 8.59 24.03
CA SER A 360 11.67 8.78 25.47
C SER A 360 11.63 7.46 26.24
N ALA A 361 10.64 6.60 25.94
CA ALA A 361 10.51 5.29 26.56
C ALA A 361 11.72 4.39 26.25
N ILE A 362 12.26 4.42 25.03
CA ILE A 362 13.41 3.59 24.64
C ILE A 362 14.64 3.89 25.48
N VAL A 363 14.89 5.15 25.82
CA VAL A 363 16.02 5.53 26.69
C VAL A 363 15.90 4.82 28.03
N GLU A 364 14.77 4.97 28.72
CA GLU A 364 14.54 4.33 30.01
C GLU A 364 14.54 2.79 29.90
N MET A 365 13.93 2.24 28.85
CA MET A 365 13.84 0.79 28.67
C MET A 365 15.20 0.17 28.38
N THR A 366 16.07 0.89 27.67
CA THR A 366 17.46 0.47 27.44
C THR A 366 18.25 0.45 28.75
N ASP A 367 18.00 1.39 29.67
CA ASP A 367 18.61 1.38 31.00
C ASP A 367 18.16 0.18 31.84
N ILE A 368 16.91 -0.29 31.67
CA ILE A 368 16.41 -1.50 32.34
C ILE A 368 17.01 -2.77 31.72
N SER A 369 16.89 -2.92 30.40
CA SER A 369 17.44 -4.06 29.67
C SER A 369 17.57 -3.72 28.16
N PRO A 370 18.80 -3.57 27.65
CA PRO A 370 19.05 -3.33 26.23
C PRO A 370 18.53 -4.47 25.35
N SER A 371 18.68 -5.72 25.80
CA SER A 371 18.27 -6.90 25.03
C SER A 371 16.75 -6.99 24.87
N LEU A 372 15.99 -6.78 25.95
CA LEU A 372 14.53 -6.80 25.87
C LEU A 372 13.99 -5.63 25.02
N THR A 373 14.62 -4.46 25.10
CA THR A 373 14.25 -3.29 24.30
C THR A 373 14.42 -3.56 22.82
N TRP A 374 15.58 -4.14 22.44
CA TRP A 374 15.83 -4.53 21.05
C TRP A 374 14.84 -5.57 20.54
N GLN A 375 14.55 -6.60 21.34
CA GLN A 375 13.57 -7.64 20.98
C GLN A 375 12.17 -7.06 20.79
N ALA A 376 11.73 -6.16 21.68
CA ALA A 376 10.42 -5.51 21.57
C ALA A 376 10.31 -4.65 20.30
N LEU A 377 11.34 -3.85 20.02
CA LEU A 377 11.41 -3.03 18.80
C LEU A 377 11.37 -3.90 17.53
N ALA A 378 12.17 -4.96 17.48
CA ALA A 378 12.24 -5.88 16.34
C ALA A 378 10.93 -6.65 16.10
N GLN A 379 10.02 -6.70 17.08
CA GLN A 379 8.71 -7.33 16.97
C GLN A 379 7.56 -6.32 16.77
N CYS A 380 7.83 -5.03 17.01
CA CYS A 380 6.83 -3.97 17.01
C CYS A 380 6.24 -3.71 15.61
N GLY A 381 7.09 -3.47 14.60
CA GLY A 381 6.65 -3.34 13.21
C GLY A 381 5.95 -2.04 12.82
N THR A 382 5.74 -1.09 13.74
CA THR A 382 5.24 0.25 13.36
C THR A 382 6.35 1.11 12.73
N PRO A 383 5.98 2.17 11.99
CA PRO A 383 6.93 3.17 11.51
C PRO A 383 7.75 3.81 12.63
N GLU A 384 7.14 4.14 13.78
CA GLU A 384 7.86 4.75 14.91
C GLU A 384 8.88 3.80 15.52
N CYS A 385 8.53 2.52 15.68
CA CYS A 385 9.46 1.50 16.16
C CYS A 385 10.63 1.29 15.21
N THR A 386 10.37 1.29 13.90
CA THR A 386 11.43 1.20 12.89
C THR A 386 12.36 2.42 12.92
N SER A 387 11.78 3.61 13.08
CA SER A 387 12.54 4.86 13.26
C SER A 387 13.44 4.80 14.48
N ALA A 388 12.87 4.39 15.62
CA ALA A 388 13.57 4.15 16.86
C ALA A 388 14.73 3.15 16.72
N MET A 389 14.51 2.01 16.05
CA MET A 389 15.57 1.04 15.76
C MET A 389 16.71 1.69 14.97
N LEU A 390 16.40 2.43 13.90
CA LEU A 390 17.41 3.08 13.07
C LEU A 390 18.18 4.16 13.85
N LYS A 391 17.53 4.91 14.74
CA LYS A 391 18.20 5.87 15.65
C LYS A 391 19.14 5.16 16.61
N LEU A 392 18.68 4.07 17.24
CA LEU A 392 19.51 3.28 18.17
C LEU A 392 20.71 2.66 17.44
N LEU A 393 20.53 2.16 16.22
CA LEU A 393 21.64 1.62 15.41
C LEU A 393 22.74 2.65 15.10
N ARG A 394 22.42 3.96 15.07
CA ARG A 394 23.43 5.02 14.89
C ARG A 394 24.31 5.23 16.12
N THR A 395 23.92 4.74 17.30
CA THR A 395 24.75 4.89 18.51
C THR A 395 25.82 3.80 18.61
N PHE A 396 25.76 2.77 17.76
CA PHE A 396 26.78 1.74 17.67
C PHE A 396 28.04 2.28 16.97
N HIS A 397 29.17 1.62 17.18
CA HIS A 397 30.42 1.98 16.51
C HIS A 397 30.28 1.90 14.98
N GLU A 398 30.95 2.81 14.27
CA GLU A 398 30.84 2.94 12.81
C GLU A 398 31.27 1.68 12.04
N ASP A 399 32.13 0.84 12.61
CA ASP A 399 32.64 -0.40 12.04
C ASP A 399 31.80 -1.64 12.36
N ALA A 400 30.74 -1.50 13.16
CA ALA A 400 29.84 -2.60 13.50
C ALA A 400 29.15 -3.17 12.25
N VAL A 401 29.44 -4.43 11.92
CA VAL A 401 28.91 -5.12 10.73
C VAL A 401 27.44 -5.50 10.93
N GLU A 402 27.03 -5.69 12.18
CA GLU A 402 25.67 -6.00 12.59
C GLU A 402 24.70 -4.87 12.21
N VAL A 403 25.14 -3.61 12.31
CA VAL A 403 24.35 -2.44 11.91
C VAL A 403 24.01 -2.52 10.42
N ASP A 404 25.01 -2.78 9.59
CA ASP A 404 24.84 -2.89 8.15
C ASP A 404 23.87 -4.02 7.76
N ALA A 405 23.97 -5.17 8.44
CA ALA A 405 23.09 -6.31 8.22
C ALA A 405 21.63 -6.00 8.59
N VAL A 406 21.39 -5.38 9.75
CA VAL A 406 20.04 -5.02 10.19
C VAL A 406 19.42 -3.95 9.29
N VAL A 407 20.16 -2.90 8.94
CA VAL A 407 19.67 -1.85 8.04
C VAL A 407 19.30 -2.43 6.67
N TYR A 408 20.14 -3.32 6.13
CA TYR A 408 19.84 -4.02 4.88
C TYR A 408 18.57 -4.86 4.97
N ALA A 409 18.40 -5.65 6.04
CA ALA A 409 17.20 -6.45 6.27
C ALA A 409 15.93 -5.58 6.34
N LEU A 410 15.99 -4.43 7.02
CA LEU A 410 14.90 -3.47 7.06
C LEU A 410 14.54 -2.96 5.65
N GLY A 411 15.53 -2.59 4.83
CA GLY A 411 15.29 -2.18 3.43
C GLY A 411 14.64 -3.25 2.54
N LEU A 412 14.66 -4.52 2.97
CA LEU A 412 13.99 -5.63 2.28
C LEU A 412 12.53 -5.81 2.70
N LEU A 413 12.02 -5.09 3.69
CA LEU A 413 10.59 -5.13 4.04
C LEU A 413 9.71 -4.73 2.84
N PRO A 414 8.56 -5.38 2.63
CA PRO A 414 7.77 -5.23 1.40
C PRO A 414 7.02 -3.91 1.27
N ASN A 415 6.72 -3.22 2.38
CA ASN A 415 5.88 -2.01 2.40
C ASN A 415 6.52 -0.95 3.30
N PRO A 416 7.59 -0.29 2.84
CA PRO A 416 8.23 0.77 3.60
C PRO A 416 7.29 1.98 3.71
N SER A 417 7.29 2.64 4.86
CA SER A 417 6.62 3.93 5.04
C SER A 417 7.49 5.09 4.55
N GLN A 418 6.89 6.25 4.31
CA GLN A 418 7.62 7.50 4.06
C GLN A 418 8.66 7.77 5.16
N GLN A 419 8.27 7.64 6.43
CA GLN A 419 9.17 7.82 7.58
C GLN A 419 10.37 6.87 7.54
N MET A 420 10.16 5.60 7.16
CA MET A 420 11.25 4.63 7.02
C MET A 420 12.24 5.03 5.93
N VAL A 421 11.77 5.51 4.76
CA VAL A 421 12.65 5.97 3.68
C VAL A 421 13.47 7.19 4.12
N LYS A 422 12.84 8.12 4.83
CA LYS A 422 13.52 9.28 5.42
C LYS A 422 14.61 8.87 6.42
N ASP A 423 14.34 7.90 7.27
CA ASP A 423 15.32 7.43 8.26
C ASP A 423 16.47 6.65 7.61
N LEU A 424 16.19 5.82 6.59
CA LEU A 424 17.21 5.16 5.78
C LEU A 424 18.06 6.14 4.98
N LEU A 425 17.48 7.24 4.50
CA LEU A 425 18.23 8.30 3.84
C LEU A 425 19.23 8.92 4.82
N ALA A 426 18.79 9.23 6.04
CA ALA A 426 19.69 9.76 7.06
C ALA A 426 20.75 8.73 7.51
N MET A 427 20.46 7.42 7.48
CA MET A 427 21.49 6.37 7.66
C MET A 427 22.53 6.42 6.54
N ALA A 428 22.09 6.53 5.28
CA ALA A 428 22.98 6.56 4.12
C ALA A 428 23.81 7.84 4.06
N GLN A 429 23.30 8.97 4.56
CA GLN A 429 24.05 10.22 4.72
C GLN A 429 25.12 10.12 5.81
N TYR A 430 24.84 9.37 6.88
CA TYR A 430 25.79 9.12 7.96
C TYR A 430 26.90 8.15 7.53
N LYS A 431 26.55 7.02 6.90
CA LYS A 431 27.49 5.97 6.47
C LYS A 431 27.10 5.39 5.11
N GLN A 432 27.92 5.63 4.08
CA GLN A 432 27.70 5.13 2.71
C GLN A 432 28.17 3.68 2.49
N SER A 433 27.93 2.78 3.44
CA SER A 433 28.28 1.37 3.23
C SER A 433 27.36 0.73 2.18
N LYS A 434 27.85 -0.32 1.51
CA LYS A 434 27.08 -1.03 0.47
C LYS A 434 25.69 -1.45 1.01
N PRO A 435 25.56 -2.14 2.16
CA PRO A 435 24.26 -2.62 2.65
C PRO A 435 23.27 -1.49 2.94
N ILE A 436 23.74 -0.37 3.53
CA ILE A 436 22.88 0.79 3.84
C ILE A 436 22.38 1.47 2.56
N MET A 437 23.28 1.69 1.60
CA MET A 437 22.93 2.28 0.30
C MET A 437 21.91 1.41 -0.46
N TYR A 438 22.04 0.07 -0.39
CA TYR A 438 21.03 -0.82 -0.97
C TYR A 438 19.72 -0.82 -0.22
N ALA A 439 19.74 -0.76 1.11
CA ALA A 439 18.54 -0.66 1.93
C ALA A 439 17.70 0.55 1.51
N LEU A 440 18.34 1.71 1.40
CA LEU A 440 17.71 2.95 0.92
C LEU A 440 17.10 2.76 -0.47
N SER A 441 17.88 2.20 -1.40
CA SER A 441 17.42 2.01 -2.79
C SER A 441 16.21 1.08 -2.90
N ASN A 442 16.18 0.01 -2.10
CA ASN A 442 15.09 -0.97 -2.11
C ASN A 442 13.83 -0.37 -1.48
N ALA A 443 13.97 0.34 -0.36
CA ALA A 443 12.86 0.98 0.31
C ALA A 443 12.24 2.10 -0.54
N ALA A 444 13.07 3.01 -1.08
CA ALA A 444 12.60 4.10 -1.93
C ALA A 444 11.88 3.60 -3.19
N ARG A 445 12.42 2.57 -3.86
CA ARG A 445 11.77 1.94 -5.02
C ARG A 445 10.40 1.35 -4.67
N LYS A 446 10.30 0.62 -3.55
CA LYS A 446 9.04 0.00 -3.13
C LYS A 446 7.99 1.05 -2.76
N LEU A 447 8.40 2.13 -2.06
CA LEU A 447 7.53 3.26 -1.76
C LEU A 447 7.05 3.94 -3.05
N TYR A 448 7.95 4.17 -4.01
CA TYR A 448 7.59 4.75 -5.31
C TYR A 448 6.53 3.91 -6.04
N LYS A 449 6.68 2.59 -6.03
CA LYS A 449 5.70 1.68 -6.64
C LYS A 449 4.31 1.74 -5.97
N SER A 450 4.23 2.09 -4.69
CA SER A 450 2.96 2.18 -3.96
C SER A 450 2.33 3.57 -3.98
N GLU A 451 3.13 4.63 -3.93
CA GLU A 451 2.66 6.01 -3.69
C GLU A 451 3.07 7.01 -4.77
N GLY A 452 3.88 6.61 -5.76
CA GLY A 452 4.44 7.53 -6.74
C GLY A 452 5.55 8.41 -6.13
N VAL A 453 5.76 9.61 -6.69
CA VAL A 453 6.81 10.53 -6.22
C VAL A 453 6.34 11.26 -4.96
N THR A 454 7.02 11.02 -3.84
CA THR A 454 6.80 11.71 -2.56
C THR A 454 7.95 12.69 -2.25
N PRO A 455 7.81 13.58 -1.25
CA PRO A 455 8.92 14.43 -0.79
C PRO A 455 10.15 13.64 -0.35
N GLU A 456 9.98 12.46 0.25
CA GLU A 456 11.06 11.58 0.68
C GLU A 456 11.80 10.98 -0.51
N ILE A 457 11.09 10.55 -1.54
CA ILE A 457 11.70 10.07 -2.80
C ILE A 457 12.48 11.21 -3.47
N THR A 458 11.92 12.42 -3.46
CA THR A 458 12.61 13.62 -3.97
C THR A 458 13.89 13.92 -3.18
N ALA A 459 13.86 13.77 -1.86
CA ALA A 459 15.05 13.94 -1.02
C ALA A 459 16.11 12.87 -1.30
N VAL A 460 15.70 11.60 -1.51
CA VAL A 460 16.60 10.52 -1.93
C VAL A 460 17.22 10.83 -3.30
N TYR A 461 16.41 11.27 -4.27
CA TYR A 461 16.91 11.70 -5.58
C TYR A 461 17.99 12.77 -5.44
N ASN A 462 17.70 13.84 -4.70
CA ASN A 462 18.64 14.96 -4.52
C ASN A 462 19.96 14.50 -3.90
N TYR A 463 19.91 13.62 -2.89
CA TYR A 463 21.10 13.06 -2.29
C TYR A 463 21.92 12.22 -3.28
N ILE A 464 21.26 11.29 -3.99
CA ILE A 464 21.93 10.41 -4.97
C ILE A 464 22.50 11.21 -6.14
N ALA A 465 21.76 12.19 -6.65
CA ALA A 465 22.22 13.10 -7.69
C ALA A 465 23.44 13.91 -7.23
N SER A 466 23.46 14.37 -5.97
CA SER A 466 24.62 15.09 -5.42
C SER A 466 25.89 14.23 -5.35
N LEU A 467 25.75 12.92 -5.10
CA LEU A 467 26.88 11.98 -5.10
C LEU A 467 27.43 11.72 -6.51
N LEU A 468 26.59 11.76 -7.54
CA LEU A 468 27.03 11.59 -8.93
C LEU A 468 27.64 12.87 -9.52
N GLY A 469 27.16 14.04 -9.11
CA GLY A 469 27.52 15.30 -9.74
C GLY A 469 27.09 15.36 -11.22
N ALA A 470 27.78 16.17 -12.02
CA ALA A 470 27.42 16.39 -13.43
C ALA A 470 27.88 15.26 -14.37
N ASP A 471 28.99 14.60 -14.05
CA ASP A 471 29.70 13.67 -14.92
C ASP A 471 30.49 12.58 -14.17
N CYS A 472 30.07 12.23 -12.95
CA CYS A 472 30.72 11.21 -12.11
C CYS A 472 32.21 11.49 -11.79
N PRO A 473 32.60 12.70 -11.34
CA PRO A 473 34.00 13.04 -11.10
C PRO A 473 34.55 12.54 -9.75
N GLY A 474 33.69 11.97 -8.90
CA GLY A 474 33.98 11.63 -7.51
C GLY A 474 34.82 10.37 -7.29
N ASP A 475 34.84 9.90 -6.03
CA ASP A 475 35.48 8.64 -5.65
C ASP A 475 34.91 7.47 -6.48
N LYS A 476 35.79 6.62 -6.99
CA LYS A 476 35.42 5.59 -7.99
C LYS A 476 34.55 4.49 -7.39
N ASP A 477 34.82 4.08 -6.15
CA ASP A 477 34.09 3.01 -5.49
C ASP A 477 32.71 3.49 -5.02
N LEU A 478 32.65 4.70 -4.46
CA LEU A 478 31.38 5.34 -4.10
C LEU A 478 30.54 5.64 -5.33
N THR A 479 31.12 6.19 -6.40
CA THR A 479 30.41 6.46 -7.66
C THR A 479 29.85 5.16 -8.26
N PHE A 480 30.64 4.09 -8.27
CA PHE A 480 30.18 2.78 -8.71
C PHE A 480 28.97 2.30 -7.89
N LEU A 481 29.04 2.36 -6.56
CA LEU A 481 27.93 1.99 -5.67
C LEU A 481 26.68 2.86 -5.92
N THR A 482 26.85 4.17 -6.06
CA THR A 482 25.76 5.12 -6.32
C THR A 482 25.06 4.81 -7.64
N LEU A 483 25.80 4.51 -8.71
CA LEU A 483 25.22 4.12 -10.00
C LEU A 483 24.43 2.81 -9.92
N ARG A 484 24.88 1.85 -9.11
CA ARG A 484 24.12 0.61 -8.86
C ARG A 484 22.83 0.89 -8.09
N VAL A 485 22.85 1.82 -7.14
CA VAL A 485 21.66 2.30 -6.42
C VAL A 485 20.67 2.99 -7.38
N VAL A 486 21.16 3.82 -8.30
CA VAL A 486 20.34 4.44 -9.36
C VAL A 486 19.68 3.37 -10.22
N GLY A 487 20.43 2.34 -10.64
CA GLY A 487 19.87 1.21 -11.39
C GLY A 487 18.80 0.41 -10.64
N ASN A 488 18.80 0.43 -9.31
CA ASN A 488 17.72 -0.17 -8.52
C ASN A 488 16.44 0.67 -8.55
N MET A 489 16.58 2.00 -8.50
CA MET A 489 15.51 2.98 -8.40
C MET A 489 15.13 3.63 -9.74
N GLY A 490 15.59 3.11 -10.88
CA GLY A 490 15.60 3.82 -12.16
C GLY A 490 14.27 4.50 -12.52
N ASP A 491 13.15 3.82 -12.31
CA ASP A 491 11.79 4.31 -12.53
C ASP A 491 11.43 5.50 -11.60
N ALA A 492 11.77 5.40 -10.32
CA ALA A 492 11.60 6.47 -9.34
C ALA A 492 12.50 7.69 -9.63
N MET A 493 13.75 7.43 -10.05
CA MET A 493 14.73 8.48 -10.35
C MET A 493 14.30 9.29 -11.57
N GLU A 494 13.88 8.60 -12.63
CA GLU A 494 13.41 9.22 -13.87
C GLU A 494 12.13 10.02 -13.66
N ALA A 495 11.17 9.49 -12.90
CA ALA A 495 9.92 10.17 -12.62
C ALA A 495 10.11 11.42 -11.75
N THR A 496 11.15 11.45 -10.92
CA THR A 496 11.46 12.62 -10.09
C THR A 496 12.11 13.74 -10.92
N ASP A 497 13.14 13.40 -11.71
CA ASP A 497 13.77 14.35 -12.63
C ASP A 497 14.48 13.61 -13.78
N PRO A 498 13.99 13.76 -15.03
CA PRO A 498 14.57 13.11 -16.20
C PRO A 498 16.03 13.47 -16.50
N ALA A 499 16.57 14.58 -15.95
CA ALA A 499 17.95 14.99 -16.15
C ALA A 499 18.97 13.95 -15.67
N ILE A 500 18.58 13.02 -14.80
CA ILE A 500 19.41 11.89 -14.39
C ILE A 500 19.92 11.09 -15.59
N LYS A 501 19.11 10.94 -16.66
CA LYS A 501 19.51 10.24 -17.89
C LYS A 501 20.70 10.93 -18.55
N THR A 502 20.68 12.25 -18.62
CA THR A 502 21.78 13.06 -19.16
C THR A 502 23.05 12.91 -18.32
N THR A 503 22.93 12.87 -16.99
CA THR A 503 24.06 12.60 -16.09
C THR A 503 24.65 11.22 -16.34
N LEU A 504 23.82 10.17 -16.44
CA LEU A 504 24.28 8.81 -16.73
C LEU A 504 24.99 8.71 -18.10
N LEU A 505 24.47 9.39 -19.12
CA LEU A 505 25.11 9.48 -20.45
C LEU A 505 26.49 10.15 -20.39
N LYS A 506 26.66 11.18 -19.56
CA LYS A 506 27.98 11.80 -19.33
C LYS A 506 28.92 10.87 -18.58
N CYS A 507 28.42 10.21 -17.52
CA CYS A 507 29.20 9.29 -16.71
C CYS A 507 29.77 8.11 -17.52
N MET A 508 28.97 7.50 -18.41
CA MET A 508 29.46 6.39 -19.23
C MET A 508 30.55 6.81 -20.26
N ARG A 509 30.63 8.10 -20.59
CA ARG A 509 31.63 8.66 -21.51
C ARG A 509 32.80 9.32 -20.84
N GLN A 510 32.81 9.51 -19.53
CA GLN A 510 33.88 10.25 -18.87
C GLN A 510 35.21 9.45 -18.89
N PRO A 511 36.23 9.80 -19.72
CA PRO A 511 37.51 9.08 -19.78
C PRO A 511 38.25 9.01 -18.44
N ALA A 512 38.02 9.96 -17.53
CA ALA A 512 38.68 10.00 -16.23
C ALA A 512 38.17 8.90 -15.25
N THR A 513 37.02 8.28 -15.53
CA THR A 513 36.41 7.24 -14.67
C THR A 513 36.94 5.84 -15.00
N THR A 514 36.62 4.85 -14.15
CA THR A 514 36.99 3.45 -14.39
C THR A 514 36.00 2.75 -15.33
N LEU A 515 36.44 1.66 -15.95
CA LEU A 515 35.56 0.81 -16.76
C LEU A 515 34.33 0.33 -15.96
N SER A 516 34.52 -0.04 -14.69
CA SER A 516 33.43 -0.48 -13.81
C SER A 516 32.39 0.62 -13.59
N VAL A 517 32.81 1.87 -13.39
CA VAL A 517 31.90 3.03 -13.26
C VAL A 517 31.13 3.25 -14.56
N GLN A 518 31.82 3.21 -15.71
CA GLN A 518 31.18 3.37 -17.01
C GLN A 518 30.15 2.26 -17.30
N LEU A 519 30.46 1.01 -16.97
CA LEU A 519 29.53 -0.12 -17.09
C LEU A 519 28.33 0.02 -16.14
N ALA A 520 28.57 0.43 -14.89
CA ALA A 520 27.49 0.67 -13.93
C ALA A 520 26.55 1.79 -14.41
N ALA A 521 27.08 2.82 -15.08
CA ALA A 521 26.26 3.89 -15.67
C ALA A 521 25.39 3.39 -16.82
N ILE A 522 25.89 2.49 -17.67
CA ILE A 522 25.09 1.83 -18.72
C ILE A 522 24.01 0.96 -18.07
N GLN A 523 24.38 0.12 -17.10
CA GLN A 523 23.45 -0.77 -16.40
C GLN A 523 22.40 -0.03 -15.55
N ALA A 524 22.64 1.23 -15.18
CA ALA A 524 21.69 2.04 -14.42
C ALA A 524 20.39 2.31 -15.19
N PHE A 525 20.41 2.26 -16.52
CA PHE A 525 19.23 2.42 -17.37
C PHE A 525 18.25 1.25 -17.31
N ARG A 526 18.60 0.15 -16.63
CA ARG A 526 17.83 -1.10 -16.63
C ARG A 526 16.34 -1.00 -16.22
N ARG A 527 15.94 0.09 -15.57
CA ARG A 527 14.56 0.36 -15.11
C ARG A 527 14.07 1.76 -15.52
N MET A 528 14.72 2.38 -16.50
CA MET A 528 14.34 3.66 -17.06
C MET A 528 13.77 3.45 -18.46
N SER A 529 13.02 4.43 -18.97
CA SER A 529 12.70 4.47 -20.38
C SER A 529 13.98 4.70 -21.20
N VAL A 530 14.19 3.86 -22.21
CA VAL A 530 15.26 4.04 -23.19
C VAL A 530 14.72 4.96 -24.28
N THR A 531 15.39 6.09 -24.51
CA THR A 531 14.99 7.07 -25.54
C THR A 531 15.92 6.93 -26.74
N ASP A 532 15.50 7.44 -27.91
CA ASP A 532 16.36 7.51 -29.10
C ASP A 532 17.72 8.14 -28.82
N GLU A 533 17.81 9.13 -27.93
CA GLU A 533 19.08 9.73 -27.51
C GLU A 533 20.00 8.70 -26.84
N VAL A 534 19.45 7.87 -25.95
CA VAL A 534 20.20 6.78 -25.29
C VAL A 534 20.60 5.72 -26.32
N THR A 535 19.65 5.28 -27.17
CA THR A 535 19.89 4.28 -28.21
C THR A 535 20.95 4.73 -29.23
N ASN A 536 20.90 5.98 -29.68
CA ASN A 536 21.87 6.55 -30.62
C ASN A 536 23.28 6.69 -30.02
N HIS A 537 23.38 6.75 -28.70
CA HIS A 537 24.65 6.89 -27.99
C HIS A 537 25.34 5.56 -27.65
N ILE A 538 24.62 4.45 -27.70
CA ILE A 538 25.15 3.11 -27.49
C ILE A 538 26.17 2.70 -28.57
N PRO A 539 25.92 2.91 -29.89
CA PRO A 539 26.90 2.64 -30.94
C PRO A 539 28.18 3.49 -30.84
N LEU A 540 28.07 4.73 -30.37
CA LEU A 540 29.20 5.67 -30.22
C LEU A 540 30.25 5.23 -29.19
N LEU A 541 29.94 4.24 -28.34
CA LEU A 541 30.89 3.65 -27.38
C LEU A 541 32.04 2.91 -28.08
N HIS A 542 31.89 2.53 -29.36
CA HIS A 542 32.90 1.80 -30.14
C HIS A 542 34.11 2.68 -30.54
N ASP A 543 33.86 3.88 -31.06
CA ASP A 543 34.89 4.68 -31.76
C ASP A 543 35.79 5.50 -30.82
N GLN A 544 35.33 5.80 -29.61
CA GLN A 544 36.02 6.71 -28.69
C GLN A 544 36.75 6.02 -27.53
N TYR A 545 36.46 4.74 -27.23
CA TYR A 545 36.97 4.04 -26.02
C TYR A 545 37.36 2.57 -26.27
N PRO A 546 38.58 2.27 -26.74
CA PRO A 546 38.98 0.90 -27.10
C PRO A 546 39.12 -0.06 -25.89
N LYS A 547 39.34 0.44 -24.66
CA LYS A 547 39.43 -0.41 -23.46
C LYS A 547 38.03 -0.81 -22.97
N GLY A 548 37.78 -2.12 -22.88
CA GLY A 548 36.50 -2.67 -22.41
C GLY A 548 35.35 -2.50 -23.41
N ALA A 549 35.68 -2.31 -24.69
CA ALA A 549 34.71 -2.02 -25.74
C ALA A 549 33.68 -3.15 -25.90
N VAL A 550 34.07 -4.41 -25.71
CA VAL A 550 33.15 -5.56 -25.78
C VAL A 550 32.11 -5.50 -24.66
N GLN A 551 32.53 -5.36 -23.40
CA GLN A 551 31.63 -5.32 -22.25
C GLN A 551 30.65 -4.16 -22.34
N LYS A 552 31.12 -2.96 -22.72
CA LYS A 552 30.25 -1.78 -22.86
C LYS A 552 29.18 -1.98 -23.93
N ARG A 553 29.57 -2.50 -25.10
CA ARG A 553 28.65 -2.76 -26.21
C ARG A 553 27.62 -3.85 -25.85
N LEU A 554 28.05 -4.89 -25.16
CA LEU A 554 27.14 -5.96 -24.71
C LEU A 554 26.20 -5.51 -23.58
N ALA A 555 26.69 -4.73 -22.61
CA ALA A 555 25.84 -4.16 -21.56
C ALA A 555 24.77 -3.23 -22.15
N ALA A 556 25.15 -2.45 -23.16
CA ALA A 556 24.25 -1.56 -23.85
C ALA A 556 23.22 -2.33 -24.71
N TYR A 557 23.66 -3.35 -25.44
CA TYR A 557 22.78 -4.29 -26.14
C TYR A 557 21.76 -4.94 -25.18
N LEU A 558 22.19 -5.44 -24.03
CA LEU A 558 21.29 -6.05 -23.04
C LEU A 558 20.30 -5.05 -22.44
N THR A 559 20.71 -3.79 -22.28
CA THR A 559 19.81 -2.71 -21.80
C THR A 559 18.71 -2.44 -22.81
N LEU A 560 19.06 -2.36 -24.10
CA LEU A 560 18.13 -2.19 -25.22
C LEU A 560 17.18 -3.39 -25.37
N MET A 561 17.70 -4.61 -25.23
CA MET A 561 16.89 -5.83 -25.36
C MET A 561 15.89 -6.09 -24.21
N ARG A 562 15.86 -5.26 -23.16
CA ARG A 562 14.86 -5.40 -22.07
C ARG A 562 13.44 -5.08 -22.52
N ASN A 563 13.28 -4.06 -23.36
CA ASN A 563 11.99 -3.68 -23.92
C ASN A 563 12.20 -3.05 -25.30
N PRO A 564 12.60 -3.85 -26.31
CA PRO A 564 13.04 -3.33 -27.59
C PRO A 564 11.87 -2.79 -28.42
N GLU A 565 12.07 -1.64 -29.03
CA GLU A 565 11.19 -1.09 -30.06
C GLU A 565 11.56 -1.61 -31.45
N ASP A 566 10.73 -1.34 -32.46
CA ASP A 566 10.97 -1.85 -33.82
C ASP A 566 12.30 -1.31 -34.40
N SER A 567 12.66 -0.06 -34.09
CA SER A 567 13.95 0.56 -34.45
C SER A 567 15.15 -0.14 -33.81
N ASP A 568 14.98 -0.64 -32.58
CA ASP A 568 16.01 -1.41 -31.86
C ASP A 568 16.24 -2.77 -32.53
N ILE A 569 15.18 -3.43 -33.00
CA ILE A 569 15.28 -4.71 -33.71
C ILE A 569 16.13 -4.55 -34.99
N GLU A 570 16.00 -3.44 -35.73
CA GLU A 570 16.86 -3.16 -36.89
C GLU A 570 18.35 -3.07 -36.53
N VAL A 571 18.67 -2.49 -35.37
CA VAL A 571 20.05 -2.43 -34.85
C VAL A 571 20.57 -3.82 -34.53
N VAL A 572 19.73 -4.67 -33.91
CA VAL A 572 20.06 -6.07 -33.61
C VAL A 572 20.35 -6.85 -34.90
N MET A 573 19.59 -6.61 -35.98
CA MET A 573 19.84 -7.25 -37.28
C MET A 573 21.21 -6.87 -37.86
N LYS A 574 21.61 -5.61 -37.74
CA LYS A 574 22.95 -5.15 -38.13
C LYS A 574 24.03 -5.81 -37.28
N LEU A 575 23.82 -5.98 -35.97
CA LEU A 575 24.76 -6.68 -35.08
C LEU A 575 24.89 -8.18 -35.43
N LEU A 576 23.83 -8.82 -35.92
CA LEU A 576 23.89 -10.22 -36.35
C LEU A 576 24.66 -10.40 -37.67
N THR A 577 24.46 -9.48 -38.63
CA THR A 577 24.92 -9.65 -40.02
C THR A 577 26.22 -8.91 -40.36
N GLN A 578 26.47 -7.75 -39.74
CA GLN A 578 27.56 -6.83 -40.12
C GLN A 578 28.64 -6.68 -39.04
N GLU A 579 28.45 -7.24 -37.84
CA GLU A 579 29.40 -7.12 -36.73
C GLU A 579 30.74 -7.80 -37.03
N GLN A 580 31.82 -7.03 -36.84
CA GLN A 580 33.19 -7.49 -37.07
C GLN A 580 33.81 -8.13 -35.82
N ASN A 581 33.39 -7.70 -34.61
CA ASN A 581 33.89 -8.29 -33.39
C ASN A 581 33.23 -9.65 -33.12
N GLU A 582 34.02 -10.71 -33.21
CA GLU A 582 33.53 -12.08 -33.07
C GLU A 582 32.89 -12.37 -31.71
N GLN A 583 33.36 -11.74 -30.63
CA GLN A 583 32.80 -11.92 -29.29
C GLN A 583 31.39 -11.36 -29.18
N ILE A 584 31.17 -10.17 -29.76
CA ILE A 584 29.86 -9.53 -29.76
C ILE A 584 28.88 -10.33 -30.61
N ARG A 585 29.29 -10.72 -31.82
CA ARG A 585 28.47 -11.52 -32.73
C ARG A 585 28.09 -12.88 -32.10
N ALA A 586 29.03 -13.54 -31.42
CA ALA A 586 28.78 -14.81 -30.72
C ALA A 586 27.76 -14.65 -29.57
N PHE A 587 27.89 -13.58 -28.78
CA PHE A 587 26.94 -13.30 -27.70
C PHE A 587 25.54 -12.98 -28.23
N VAL A 588 25.45 -12.05 -29.19
CA VAL A 588 24.16 -11.61 -29.75
C VAL A 588 23.44 -12.77 -30.44
N SER A 589 24.14 -13.58 -31.24
CA SER A 589 23.54 -14.77 -31.89
C SER A 589 23.01 -15.79 -30.88
N SER A 590 23.76 -16.10 -29.81
CA SER A 590 23.29 -17.02 -28.76
C SER A 590 22.11 -16.46 -27.95
N HIS A 591 22.11 -15.16 -27.63
CA HIS A 591 21.00 -14.53 -26.91
C HIS A 591 19.72 -14.49 -27.76
N ILE A 592 19.82 -14.09 -29.02
CA ILE A 592 18.67 -14.09 -29.95
C ILE A 592 18.16 -15.51 -30.17
N TYR A 593 19.05 -16.49 -30.32
CA TYR A 593 18.66 -17.89 -30.40
C TYR A 593 17.85 -18.35 -29.17
N ASN A 594 18.26 -17.98 -27.96
CA ASN A 594 17.52 -18.33 -26.75
C ASN A 594 16.15 -17.63 -26.68
N ILE A 595 16.04 -16.38 -27.16
CA ILE A 595 14.76 -15.66 -27.25
C ILE A 595 13.80 -16.36 -28.21
N ILE A 596 14.23 -16.64 -29.46
CA ILE A 596 13.37 -17.27 -30.48
C ILE A 596 12.99 -18.72 -30.13
N SER A 597 13.83 -19.41 -29.36
CA SER A 597 13.57 -20.79 -28.92
C SER A 597 12.89 -20.87 -27.55
N SER A 598 12.62 -19.73 -26.90
CA SER A 598 12.02 -19.69 -25.57
C SER A 598 10.58 -20.18 -25.59
N THR A 599 10.21 -20.94 -24.55
CA THR A 599 8.84 -21.40 -24.33
C THR A 599 8.04 -20.46 -23.41
N ASP A 600 8.68 -19.43 -22.86
CA ASP A 600 8.05 -18.40 -22.04
C ASP A 600 7.13 -17.50 -22.87
N SER A 601 5.90 -17.25 -22.39
CA SER A 601 4.86 -16.58 -23.17
C SER A 601 5.19 -15.13 -23.53
N GLU A 602 5.87 -14.38 -22.65
CA GLU A 602 6.23 -12.98 -22.95
C GLU A 602 7.45 -12.93 -23.87
N THR A 603 8.45 -13.77 -23.60
CA THR A 603 9.66 -13.88 -24.44
C THR A 603 9.31 -14.35 -25.86
N LYS A 604 8.32 -15.24 -26.01
CA LYS A 604 7.88 -15.75 -27.30
C LYS A 604 7.30 -14.67 -28.22
N LYS A 605 6.55 -13.70 -27.68
CA LYS A 605 6.03 -12.56 -28.46
C LYS A 605 7.18 -11.75 -29.07
N LEU A 606 8.25 -11.53 -28.30
CA LEU A 606 9.45 -10.86 -28.78
C LEU A 606 10.18 -11.73 -29.82
N GLY A 607 10.28 -13.04 -29.59
CA GLY A 607 10.85 -13.99 -30.54
C GLY A 607 10.14 -13.98 -31.90
N GLU A 608 8.80 -13.95 -31.91
CA GLU A 608 7.99 -13.84 -33.13
C GLU A 608 8.29 -12.54 -33.90
N LYS A 609 8.33 -11.39 -33.22
CA LYS A 609 8.72 -10.11 -33.84
C LYS A 609 10.12 -10.14 -34.45
N ILE A 610 11.08 -10.73 -33.74
CA ILE A 610 12.46 -10.86 -34.21
C ILE A 610 12.53 -11.79 -35.42
N MET A 611 11.77 -12.90 -35.43
CA MET A 611 11.68 -13.80 -36.58
C MET A 611 11.07 -13.11 -37.81
N ASP A 612 10.01 -12.34 -37.63
CA ASP A 612 9.38 -11.58 -38.72
C ASP A 612 10.38 -10.58 -39.35
N ALA A 613 11.24 -9.97 -38.52
CA ALA A 613 12.31 -9.08 -38.98
C ALA A 613 13.50 -9.81 -39.62
N LEU A 614 13.81 -11.05 -39.18
CA LEU A 614 14.91 -11.87 -39.72
C LEU A 614 14.62 -12.44 -41.11
N GLN A 615 13.33 -12.61 -41.45
CA GLN A 615 12.89 -13.23 -42.71
C GLN A 615 13.58 -14.59 -42.95
N ASP A 616 14.47 -14.69 -43.95
CA ASP A 616 15.19 -15.92 -44.31
C ASP A 616 16.55 -16.08 -43.58
N THR A 617 16.88 -15.19 -42.65
CA THR A 617 18.17 -15.25 -41.94
C THR A 617 18.14 -16.31 -40.84
N GLU A 618 18.79 -17.46 -41.06
CA GLU A 618 18.95 -18.47 -40.02
C GLU A 618 19.87 -18.00 -38.90
N VAL A 619 19.32 -17.92 -37.67
CA VAL A 619 20.10 -17.66 -36.46
C VAL A 619 20.47 -18.98 -35.81
N SER A 620 21.77 -19.27 -35.74
CA SER A 620 22.31 -20.45 -35.08
C SER A 620 23.32 -20.08 -34.00
N THR A 621 23.43 -20.95 -33.00
CA THR A 621 24.41 -20.80 -31.91
C THR A 621 25.74 -21.44 -32.32
N HIS A 622 26.87 -20.85 -31.93
CA HIS A 622 28.19 -21.49 -32.06
C HIS A 622 28.34 -22.68 -31.07
N SER A 623 29.30 -23.57 -31.31
CA SER A 623 29.59 -24.71 -30.40
C SER A 623 30.77 -24.48 -29.45
N ASP A 624 31.42 -23.31 -29.50
CA ASP A 624 32.57 -22.99 -28.65
C ASP A 624 32.14 -22.41 -27.30
N TYR A 625 32.29 -23.17 -26.22
CA TYR A 625 31.87 -22.76 -24.87
C TYR A 625 33.01 -22.16 -24.03
N THR A 626 34.25 -22.20 -24.52
CA THR A 626 35.44 -21.91 -23.70
C THR A 626 36.14 -20.61 -24.09
N THR A 627 35.93 -20.11 -25.31
CA THR A 627 36.62 -18.88 -25.78
C THR A 627 35.70 -17.81 -26.35
N LYS A 628 34.42 -18.14 -26.58
CA LYS A 628 33.44 -17.21 -27.16
C LYS A 628 32.37 -16.80 -26.15
N SER A 629 32.01 -15.51 -26.20
CA SER A 629 30.94 -14.93 -25.39
C SER A 629 29.61 -15.56 -25.74
N ARG A 630 28.78 -15.84 -24.71
CA ARG A 630 27.56 -16.61 -24.86
C ARG A 630 26.50 -16.25 -23.82
N ASN A 631 25.25 -16.22 -24.25
CA ASN A 631 24.07 -16.27 -23.38
C ASN A 631 23.55 -17.72 -23.28
N TYR A 632 23.22 -18.12 -22.06
CA TYR A 632 22.65 -19.41 -21.70
C TYR A 632 21.26 -19.19 -21.12
N GLU A 633 20.30 -20.03 -21.50
CA GLU A 633 18.97 -20.02 -20.94
C GLU A 633 18.53 -21.46 -20.69
N LEU A 634 18.01 -21.72 -19.49
CA LEU A 634 17.39 -22.97 -19.11
C LEU A 634 16.08 -22.67 -18.39
N GLY A 635 14.97 -23.12 -18.97
CA GLY A 635 13.64 -22.98 -18.39
C GLY A 635 13.06 -24.34 -18.04
N MET A 636 12.36 -24.42 -16.90
CA MET A 636 11.50 -25.54 -16.54
C MET A 636 10.12 -24.99 -16.20
N ALA A 637 9.06 -25.54 -16.79
CA ALA A 637 7.69 -25.15 -16.49
C ALA A 637 6.87 -26.40 -16.17
N HIS A 638 6.08 -26.34 -15.09
CA HIS A 638 5.14 -27.37 -14.69
C HIS A 638 3.88 -26.72 -14.11
N GLU A 639 2.74 -26.94 -14.75
CA GLU A 639 1.44 -26.33 -14.37
C GLU A 639 1.52 -24.81 -14.23
N SER A 640 1.23 -24.27 -13.04
CA SER A 640 1.23 -22.84 -12.72
C SER A 640 2.58 -22.32 -12.18
N MET A 641 3.64 -23.12 -12.31
CA MET A 641 5.00 -22.75 -11.89
C MET A 641 5.98 -22.84 -13.06
N ALA A 642 6.82 -21.83 -13.22
CA ALA A 642 7.93 -21.86 -14.15
C ALA A 642 9.18 -21.26 -13.49
N ALA A 643 10.31 -21.95 -13.58
CA ALA A 643 11.60 -21.45 -13.13
C ALA A 643 12.50 -21.27 -14.36
N LYS A 644 13.21 -20.15 -14.42
CA LYS A 644 14.10 -19.81 -15.53
C LYS A 644 15.45 -19.37 -14.99
N ILE A 645 16.51 -19.97 -15.50
CA ILE A 645 17.89 -19.63 -15.20
C ILE A 645 18.51 -19.07 -16.48
N GLN A 646 19.07 -17.87 -16.39
CA GLN A 646 19.79 -17.20 -17.48
C GLN A 646 21.23 -16.93 -17.07
N GLY A 647 22.17 -17.16 -17.97
CA GLY A 647 23.59 -16.91 -17.72
C GLY A 647 24.25 -16.15 -18.88
N ASN A 648 25.00 -15.10 -18.58
CA ASN A 648 25.83 -14.39 -19.58
C ASN A 648 27.30 -14.65 -19.28
N VAL A 649 28.05 -15.09 -20.27
CA VAL A 649 29.51 -15.22 -20.18
C VAL A 649 30.13 -14.34 -21.27
N ILE A 650 30.95 -13.38 -20.87
CA ILE A 650 31.56 -12.40 -21.78
C ILE A 650 33.07 -12.60 -21.80
N PHE A 651 33.61 -12.88 -22.97
CA PHE A 651 35.03 -12.96 -23.26
C PHE A 651 35.51 -11.69 -23.96
N ASP A 652 36.82 -11.43 -23.85
CA ASP A 652 37.48 -10.35 -24.58
C ASP A 652 38.56 -10.96 -25.48
N PRO A 653 38.78 -10.44 -26.70
CA PRO A 653 39.79 -10.98 -27.61
C PRO A 653 41.21 -11.04 -27.02
N SER A 654 41.50 -10.23 -25.98
CA SER A 654 42.79 -10.21 -25.28
C SER A 654 42.99 -11.31 -24.22
N SER A 655 41.98 -12.16 -23.94
CA SER A 655 42.02 -13.11 -22.82
C SER A 655 41.29 -14.42 -23.10
N THR A 656 41.86 -15.53 -22.64
CA THR A 656 41.22 -16.85 -22.63
C THR A 656 40.32 -17.08 -21.42
N LEU A 657 40.41 -16.22 -20.39
CA LEU A 657 39.47 -16.19 -19.28
C LEU A 657 38.32 -15.21 -19.59
N PRO A 658 37.07 -15.56 -19.22
CA PRO A 658 35.96 -14.63 -19.34
C PRO A 658 36.23 -13.39 -18.49
N ARG A 659 35.81 -12.23 -18.98
CA ARG A 659 35.91 -10.94 -18.28
C ARG A 659 34.70 -10.68 -17.40
N GLU A 660 33.55 -11.23 -17.74
CA GLU A 660 32.32 -11.06 -16.96
C GLU A 660 31.48 -12.33 -17.04
N VAL A 661 30.91 -12.73 -15.90
CA VAL A 661 29.91 -13.79 -15.79
C VAL A 661 28.73 -13.27 -14.99
N LEU A 662 27.54 -13.34 -15.56
CA LEU A 662 26.27 -13.03 -14.90
C LEU A 662 25.42 -14.29 -14.85
N LEU A 663 24.75 -14.52 -13.72
CA LEU A 663 23.79 -15.61 -13.54
C LEU A 663 22.55 -15.04 -12.85
N GLU A 664 21.39 -15.25 -13.46
CA GLU A 664 20.09 -14.75 -13.02
C GLU A 664 19.11 -15.92 -12.92
N THR A 665 18.35 -15.98 -11.84
CA THR A 665 17.28 -16.96 -11.66
C THR A 665 15.96 -16.26 -11.38
N THR A 666 14.95 -16.59 -12.16
CA THR A 666 13.57 -16.10 -12.02
C THR A 666 12.62 -17.26 -11.76
N LEU A 667 11.60 -17.01 -10.94
CA LEU A 667 10.54 -17.95 -10.61
C LEU A 667 9.19 -17.27 -10.82
N ASN A 668 8.35 -17.92 -11.62
CA ASN A 668 6.95 -17.63 -11.81
C ASN A 668 6.15 -18.66 -11.03
N ALA A 669 5.38 -18.25 -10.03
CA ALA A 669 4.53 -19.15 -9.25
C ALA A 669 3.23 -18.44 -8.85
N PHE A 670 2.09 -19.12 -9.03
CA PHE A 670 0.77 -18.63 -8.61
C PHE A 670 0.38 -17.26 -9.18
N GLY A 671 0.83 -16.95 -10.40
CA GLY A 671 0.59 -15.66 -11.06
C GLY A 671 1.53 -14.52 -10.62
N TYR A 672 2.58 -14.81 -9.86
CA TYR A 672 3.63 -13.86 -9.48
C TYR A 672 4.95 -14.22 -10.15
N SER A 673 5.68 -13.21 -10.63
CA SER A 673 7.06 -13.32 -11.16
C SER A 673 8.03 -12.72 -10.17
N MET A 674 9.09 -13.47 -9.80
CA MET A 674 10.10 -13.03 -8.85
C MET A 674 11.52 -13.38 -9.31
N ASP A 675 12.42 -12.39 -9.26
CA ASP A 675 13.86 -12.62 -9.38
C ASP A 675 14.34 -13.19 -8.04
N ILE A 676 14.85 -14.43 -8.02
CA ILE A 676 15.32 -15.08 -6.79
C ILE A 676 16.72 -14.57 -6.42
N TRP A 677 17.64 -14.58 -7.38
CA TRP A 677 19.01 -14.09 -7.20
C TRP A 677 19.68 -13.73 -8.53
N GLU A 678 20.54 -12.71 -8.48
CA GLU A 678 21.42 -12.27 -9.57
C GLU A 678 22.87 -12.23 -9.04
N VAL A 679 23.78 -12.98 -9.67
CA VAL A 679 25.21 -13.04 -9.33
C VAL A 679 26.04 -12.57 -10.52
N CYS A 680 26.83 -11.52 -10.32
CA CYS A 680 27.77 -10.99 -11.33
C CYS A 680 29.21 -11.09 -10.80
N THR A 681 30.12 -11.58 -11.64
CA THR A 681 31.58 -11.61 -11.38
C THR A 681 32.31 -10.93 -12.53
N VAL A 682 33.09 -9.88 -12.23
CA VAL A 682 33.99 -9.23 -13.20
C VAL A 682 35.44 -9.64 -12.93
N LEU A 683 36.10 -10.24 -13.92
CA LEU A 683 37.46 -10.77 -13.85
C LEU A 683 38.43 -9.81 -14.55
N LEU A 684 38.80 -8.74 -13.84
CA LEU A 684 39.88 -7.83 -14.20
C LEU A 684 41.00 -7.97 -13.17
N THR A 685 42.13 -8.54 -13.59
CA THR A 685 43.42 -8.68 -12.86
C THR A 685 43.40 -8.38 -11.35
N HIS A 686 43.55 -9.46 -10.55
CA HIS A 686 43.88 -9.49 -9.11
C HIS A 686 42.88 -8.97 -8.07
N ASN A 687 41.69 -8.47 -8.43
CA ASN A 687 40.63 -8.24 -7.43
C ASN A 687 39.32 -8.91 -7.86
N TYR A 688 38.94 -9.96 -7.14
CA TYR A 688 37.65 -10.63 -7.27
C TYR A 688 36.57 -9.73 -6.64
N LEU A 689 35.75 -9.08 -7.46
CA LEU A 689 34.55 -8.40 -6.97
C LEU A 689 33.32 -9.31 -7.18
N CYS A 690 33.02 -10.12 -6.17
CA CYS A 690 31.68 -10.70 -6.01
C CYS A 690 30.72 -9.59 -5.57
N HIS A 691 29.64 -9.40 -6.31
CA HIS A 691 28.57 -8.48 -5.91
C HIS A 691 27.22 -9.19 -6.01
N PHE A 692 26.64 -9.49 -4.84
CA PHE A 692 25.27 -9.95 -4.69
C PHE A 692 24.30 -8.83 -5.05
N TYR A 693 23.35 -9.06 -5.96
CA TYR A 693 22.20 -8.18 -6.12
C TYR A 693 20.87 -8.91 -6.19
N THR A 694 19.90 -8.30 -5.48
CA THR A 694 18.48 -8.67 -5.40
C THR A 694 18.22 -10.11 -4.97
N PHE A 695 18.27 -10.33 -3.66
CA PHE A 695 17.46 -11.38 -3.03
C PHE A 695 16.07 -10.82 -2.78
N ASN A 696 15.05 -11.45 -3.37
CA ASN A 696 13.68 -11.23 -2.92
C ASN A 696 13.43 -12.18 -1.73
N THR A 697 13.17 -11.63 -0.55
CA THR A 697 13.18 -12.36 0.73
C THR A 697 11.96 -13.25 1.00
N GLU A 698 10.99 -13.35 0.08
CA GLU A 698 9.88 -14.29 0.25
C GLU A 698 10.35 -15.75 0.45
N LEU A 699 11.55 -16.09 -0.04
CA LEU A 699 12.16 -17.41 0.15
C LEU A 699 13.07 -17.50 1.40
N TYR A 700 13.59 -16.39 1.92
CA TYR A 700 14.52 -16.42 3.08
C TYR A 700 13.83 -16.55 4.44
N SER A 701 12.52 -16.28 4.50
CA SER A 701 11.67 -16.67 5.63
C SER A 701 11.84 -18.14 6.03
N TRP A 702 12.30 -18.99 5.12
CA TRP A 702 12.48 -20.42 5.37
C TRP A 702 13.91 -20.81 5.78
N GLY A 703 14.93 -19.95 5.57
CA GLY A 703 16.34 -20.36 5.65
C GLY A 703 17.17 -19.80 6.81
N LEU A 704 16.81 -18.64 7.38
CA LEU A 704 17.68 -17.92 8.32
C LEU A 704 17.54 -18.34 9.80
N ILE A 705 16.62 -19.24 10.15
CA ILE A 705 16.42 -19.72 11.54
C ILE A 705 17.26 -20.99 11.84
N LEU A 706 17.98 -21.57 10.87
CA LEU A 706 18.81 -22.77 11.11
C LEU A 706 20.23 -22.48 11.62
N PHE A 707 20.59 -21.21 11.88
CA PHE A 707 21.86 -20.83 12.50
C PHE A 707 21.63 -19.93 13.72
N ASP A 708 20.86 -20.42 14.70
CA ASP A 708 21.14 -20.09 16.09
C ASP A 708 20.67 -21.23 16.99
N GLY A 709 21.63 -22.08 17.34
CA GLY A 709 21.39 -23.37 17.98
C GLY A 709 22.70 -24.08 18.32
N THR A 710 23.71 -23.34 18.76
CA THR A 710 24.84 -23.81 19.59
C THR A 710 25.45 -22.65 20.34
#